data_AF-A0A3E0D834-F1
#
_entry.id   AF-A0A3E0D834-F1
#
_cell.length_a   1.000
_cell.length_b   1.000
_cell.length_c   1.000
_cell.angle_alpha   90.00
_cell.angle_beta   90.00
_cell.angle_gamma   90.00
#
_symmetry.space_group_name_H-M   'P 1'
#
loop_
_entity.id
_entity.type
_entity.pdbx_description
1 polymer ?
#
loop_
_entity_poly.entity_id
_entity_poly.type
_entity_poly.pdbx_seq_one_letter_code
_entity_poly.pdbx_strand_id
1 'polypeptide(L)'
;MYFPKNLRSITLLLMIVMMGLWSCKNSRSGDPKVLIFSKTAGYHHESIPTGIAAIQKLGSENGFAVDTTTNAEQFTEENLSQYSAVIFLSTTADVLNNYQEAEFERYIQAGGGFVGIHAAADTEYEWGWYNRLVGGYFADHPGINDPNPNVQPGQINVVDASNASTSFLPSPWERTDEWYSYKKMNPDVKVLLTLDENSYKGGMDMGEHPIAWYHDYDGGRAFYTGGGHTDESFSEELFLKHLLAGIQYAIGDNQELDLAKVKTQSVPEENRFTKTTFGLGEFTEPTEMTILPNLDILVAQRRGEILLFDGETEELTEVAKLDVYWKTDTKGVNAEEGLMGIQKDPNFAENGFVFVYYAPTGEEWVNRLSRFTFKNDTWDMASEVVILDVASQRNICCHTGGSIAFDKNGNLFLSTGDNSTPFNQGDSKYILNGYAPLDQRQGREQWDARRSSGNSNDLRGKILRIKVNPDGSYSIPEGNLYPKGTEGTRPEIFVQGNRNPYRISVDQKKGWVYWGEVGPDARLDSLDTRGPRGYDEVNQARQAGNFGWPYFVGNNYPYHEFEFVSGTPGLTFDPMKPVNNSPNNTGLKELPPAQPAFIWYPYAESPDFPALGSGGRNAMAGPVYYSDLYTADTKFPDYYNGKLFIYDWIRGWIKAVTMDENGDFSKMEPFMPGTKFNALIDMEMGPDGNMYILEYGNGWFSKNPDSGISRIDFNGGNRAPVVAEISADKSSGEIPLKVNFKATASDPEKDALSYTWDLGNGKTETTTEPSLSYTFNEIGEYEVKVTANDPSGLSGTSTVASVYAGNIAPVVAIEIKGNKSFYFPGKQVAYSVSISDEDHPNAANDLSTLYVSADYREGVDMAEADLGHKVMTDAMVGKSLVSSLTCKTCHKEAEKSIGPAYTEVAKKYSDKDIPYLTTKIMNGGGGVWGETVMPANPNLKGSELNALISYILSLDGAAAKPSLSASGMVNPTQGKAASVAGAMVLTASYTDQGGEGIKPLSGSSSVYLMNNTVDLANAVDLKDYSSMSYGGMNLLMVPKTAGQFAMKNIDLTDIGSVMLMTVSREPMKEDMIFELHLDSPTGTKVGEGVFSQGQVTIDERGTYNKPFVIPVTATADGKMHTLYVTSKTKNGGDPGTFILAGMTFMPK
;
A
#
# COMPACT_ATOMS: atom_id res chain seq x y z
N MET A 1 42.15 -36.78 -60.67
CA MET A 1 40.75 -37.26 -60.69
C MET A 1 39.87 -36.13 -61.21
N TYR A 2 39.32 -36.29 -62.42
CA TYR A 2 38.36 -35.35 -63.01
C TYR A 2 36.99 -35.61 -62.37
N PHE A 3 36.55 -34.74 -61.47
CA PHE A 3 35.15 -34.76 -61.05
C PHE A 3 34.28 -34.26 -62.22
N PRO A 4 33.21 -34.98 -62.59
CA PRO A 4 32.31 -34.56 -63.66
C PRO A 4 31.68 -33.20 -63.30
N LYS A 5 31.60 -32.28 -64.27
CA LYS A 5 31.09 -30.90 -64.08
C LYS A 5 29.76 -30.85 -63.34
N ASN A 6 28.90 -31.84 -63.54
CA ASN A 6 27.57 -31.90 -62.91
C ASN A 6 27.64 -32.12 -61.39
N LEU A 7 28.67 -32.81 -60.87
CA LEU A 7 28.79 -33.05 -59.43
C LEU A 7 29.30 -31.80 -58.69
N ARG A 8 30.16 -30.99 -59.32
CA ARG A 8 30.55 -29.67 -58.78
C ARG A 8 29.36 -28.72 -58.71
N SER A 9 28.51 -28.69 -59.74
CA SER A 9 27.31 -27.86 -59.74
C SER A 9 26.28 -28.31 -58.70
N ILE A 10 26.10 -29.61 -58.49
CA ILE A 10 25.19 -30.15 -57.47
C ILE A 10 25.71 -29.89 -56.05
N THR A 11 27.03 -30.05 -55.82
CA THR A 11 27.63 -29.79 -54.49
C THR A 11 27.59 -28.29 -54.15
N LEU A 12 27.79 -27.41 -55.15
CA LEU A 12 27.67 -25.96 -54.97
C LEU A 12 26.20 -25.56 -54.73
N LEU A 13 25.24 -26.19 -55.42
CA LEU A 13 23.81 -25.96 -55.21
C LEU A 13 23.37 -26.46 -53.82
N LEU A 14 23.86 -27.61 -53.36
CA LEU A 14 23.59 -28.11 -52.00
C LEU A 14 24.26 -27.25 -50.92
N MET A 15 25.45 -26.70 -51.15
CA MET A 15 26.05 -25.71 -50.25
C MET A 15 25.28 -24.39 -50.23
N ILE A 16 24.78 -23.91 -51.38
CA ILE A 16 23.96 -22.69 -51.46
C ILE A 16 22.58 -22.91 -50.82
N VAL A 17 21.98 -24.10 -50.95
CA VAL A 17 20.72 -24.46 -50.29
C VAL A 17 20.93 -24.70 -48.79
N MET A 18 22.04 -25.32 -48.35
CA MET A 18 22.38 -25.42 -46.92
C MET A 18 22.74 -24.06 -46.29
N MET A 19 23.39 -23.16 -47.03
CA MET A 19 23.62 -21.77 -46.57
C MET A 19 22.33 -20.94 -46.60
N GLY A 20 21.41 -21.23 -47.52
CA GLY A 20 20.09 -20.61 -47.59
C GLY A 20 19.13 -21.06 -46.47
N LEU A 21 19.30 -22.27 -45.94
CA LEU A 21 18.50 -22.82 -44.84
C LEU A 21 19.04 -22.46 -43.44
N TRP A 22 20.24 -21.86 -43.35
CA TRP A 22 20.83 -21.42 -42.07
C TRP A 22 20.85 -19.90 -41.88
N SER A 23 20.23 -19.13 -42.78
CA SER A 23 20.23 -17.66 -42.73
C SER A 23 18.84 -17.02 -42.81
N CYS A 24 17.77 -17.74 -42.46
CA CYS A 24 16.52 -17.09 -42.09
C CYS A 24 16.70 -16.50 -40.68
N LYS A 25 17.32 -15.33 -40.57
CA LYS A 25 17.12 -14.48 -39.39
C LYS A 25 15.64 -14.08 -39.41
N ASN A 26 14.86 -14.50 -38.40
CA ASN A 26 13.48 -14.06 -38.22
C ASN A 26 13.49 -12.58 -37.79
N SER A 27 13.68 -11.67 -38.75
CA SER A 27 13.50 -10.24 -38.56
C SER A 27 12.03 -9.90 -38.63
N ARG A 28 11.54 -9.03 -37.74
CA ARG A 28 10.17 -8.50 -37.84
C ARG A 28 9.92 -7.89 -39.21
N SER A 29 8.72 -8.08 -39.72
CA SER A 29 8.28 -7.42 -40.96
C SER A 29 8.03 -5.93 -40.73
N GLY A 30 8.53 -5.08 -41.63
CA GLY A 30 8.33 -3.63 -41.59
C GLY A 30 9.46 -2.89 -40.86
N ASP A 31 9.29 -1.58 -40.73
CA ASP A 31 10.25 -0.73 -40.02
C ASP A 31 10.24 -1.07 -38.51
N PRO A 32 11.39 -1.04 -37.83
CA PRO A 32 11.45 -1.21 -36.38
C PRO A 32 10.51 -0.24 -35.66
N LYS A 33 9.88 -0.69 -34.56
CA LYS A 33 9.10 0.18 -33.68
C LYS A 33 9.80 0.32 -32.33
N VAL A 34 9.76 1.51 -31.76
CA VAL A 34 10.18 1.75 -30.37
C VAL A 34 9.04 2.34 -29.55
N LEU A 35 8.99 2.01 -28.26
CA LEU A 35 8.02 2.55 -27.31
C LEU A 35 8.75 3.50 -26.35
N ILE A 36 8.37 4.78 -26.32
CA ILE A 36 8.81 5.69 -25.27
C ILE A 36 7.86 5.55 -24.07
N PHE A 37 8.42 5.19 -22.93
CA PHE A 37 7.77 5.18 -21.64
C PHE A 37 8.32 6.33 -20.79
N SER A 38 7.43 7.20 -20.30
CA SER A 38 7.80 8.41 -19.56
C SER A 38 6.90 8.66 -18.33
N LYS A 39 6.47 7.58 -17.66
CA LYS A 39 5.74 7.67 -16.40
C LYS A 39 6.71 8.11 -15.28
N THR A 40 6.25 9.00 -14.42
CA THR A 40 7.01 9.49 -13.26
C THR A 40 6.15 9.32 -12.01
N ALA A 41 6.63 8.55 -11.04
CA ALA A 41 6.05 8.49 -9.68
C ALA A 41 6.79 9.42 -8.70
N GLY A 42 7.96 9.92 -9.11
CA GLY A 42 8.72 10.96 -8.41
C GLY A 42 8.71 12.29 -9.16
N TYR A 43 9.89 12.91 -9.30
CA TYR A 43 10.05 14.19 -9.98
C TYR A 43 9.72 14.10 -11.47
N HIS A 44 8.96 15.08 -11.98
CA HIS A 44 8.64 15.19 -13.40
C HIS A 44 9.61 16.15 -14.09
N HIS A 45 10.28 15.68 -15.13
CA HIS A 45 11.25 16.48 -15.89
C HIS A 45 10.56 17.25 -17.02
N GLU A 46 10.69 18.58 -17.02
CA GLU A 46 10.10 19.47 -18.05
C GLU A 46 10.57 19.17 -19.47
N SER A 47 11.71 18.48 -19.62
CA SER A 47 12.28 18.10 -20.92
C SER A 47 11.62 16.89 -21.57
N ILE A 48 10.75 16.16 -20.88
CA ILE A 48 10.08 14.96 -21.42
C ILE A 48 9.34 15.25 -22.74
N PRO A 49 8.48 16.29 -22.87
CA PRO A 49 7.82 16.61 -24.13
C PRO A 49 8.81 16.91 -25.27
N THR A 50 9.89 17.65 -24.98
CA THR A 50 10.93 17.98 -25.96
C THR A 50 11.70 16.74 -26.40
N GLY A 51 12.03 15.84 -25.47
CA GLY A 51 12.68 14.57 -25.75
C GLY A 51 11.82 13.63 -26.59
N ILE A 52 10.51 13.53 -26.30
CA ILE A 52 9.55 12.77 -27.12
C ILE A 52 9.58 13.30 -28.56
N ALA A 53 9.43 14.62 -28.74
CA ALA A 53 9.40 15.23 -30.07
C ALA A 53 10.71 15.01 -30.85
N ALA A 54 11.86 15.11 -30.17
CA ALA A 54 13.16 14.86 -30.76
C ALA A 54 13.34 13.40 -31.20
N ILE A 55 12.94 12.43 -30.38
CA ILE A 55 13.05 11.00 -30.72
C ILE A 55 12.08 10.63 -31.84
N GLN A 56 10.84 11.16 -31.84
CA GLN A 56 9.90 10.98 -32.96
C GLN A 56 10.48 11.50 -34.27
N LYS A 57 11.12 12.68 -34.23
CA LYS A 57 11.83 13.24 -35.39
C LYS A 57 12.96 12.32 -35.84
N LEU A 58 13.82 11.86 -34.92
CA LEU A 58 14.88 10.89 -35.21
C LEU A 58 14.34 9.62 -35.88
N GLY A 59 13.23 9.08 -35.38
CA GLY A 59 12.55 7.92 -35.97
C GLY A 59 12.11 8.17 -37.42
N SER A 60 11.42 9.28 -37.66
CA SER A 60 10.96 9.66 -38.99
C SER A 60 12.10 9.88 -40.00
N GLU A 61 13.27 10.34 -39.52
CA GLU A 61 14.45 10.61 -40.36
C GLU A 61 15.33 9.37 -40.57
N ASN A 62 15.21 8.34 -39.72
CA ASN A 62 16.12 7.19 -39.71
C ASN A 62 15.43 5.81 -39.82
N GLY A 63 14.14 5.79 -40.16
CA GLY A 63 13.44 4.56 -40.56
C GLY A 63 13.02 3.67 -39.40
N PHE A 64 12.54 4.25 -38.29
CA PHE A 64 11.84 3.51 -37.23
C PHE A 64 10.63 4.30 -36.71
N ALA A 65 9.56 3.61 -36.36
CA ALA A 65 8.36 4.22 -35.79
C ALA A 65 8.49 4.40 -34.27
N VAL A 66 7.83 5.42 -33.73
CA VAL A 66 7.90 5.80 -32.32
C VAL A 66 6.50 5.94 -31.75
N ASP A 67 6.14 5.05 -30.83
CA ASP A 67 4.94 5.18 -30.00
C ASP A 67 5.32 5.72 -28.62
N THR A 68 4.36 6.32 -27.90
CA THR A 68 4.59 6.88 -26.56
C THR A 68 3.49 6.44 -25.60
N THR A 69 3.85 6.26 -24.33
CA THR A 69 2.88 5.99 -23.26
C THR A 69 3.40 6.46 -21.90
N THR A 70 2.48 6.90 -21.04
CA THR A 70 2.70 7.02 -19.59
C THR A 70 1.92 5.95 -18.82
N ASN A 71 1.14 5.12 -19.52
CA ASN A 71 0.37 4.04 -18.92
C ASN A 71 1.21 2.76 -18.83
N ALA A 72 1.53 2.35 -17.60
CA ALA A 72 2.27 1.13 -17.30
C ALA A 72 1.48 -0.15 -17.65
N GLU A 73 0.15 -0.09 -17.76
CA GLU A 73 -0.69 -1.22 -18.20
C GLU A 73 -0.39 -1.67 -19.64
N GLN A 74 0.39 -0.88 -20.39
CA GLN A 74 0.87 -1.24 -21.72
C GLN A 74 2.06 -2.23 -21.67
N PHE A 75 2.62 -2.54 -20.50
CA PHE A 75 3.67 -3.54 -20.31
C PHE A 75 3.04 -4.94 -20.21
N THR A 76 2.57 -5.43 -21.35
CA THR A 76 2.05 -6.80 -21.54
C THR A 76 2.86 -7.49 -22.64
N GLU A 77 3.00 -8.82 -22.59
CA GLU A 77 3.66 -9.58 -23.66
C GLU A 77 3.11 -9.23 -25.05
N GLU A 78 1.78 -9.18 -25.19
CA GLU A 78 1.10 -8.85 -26.45
C GLU A 78 1.56 -7.49 -26.98
N ASN A 79 1.49 -6.45 -26.15
CA ASN A 79 1.84 -5.11 -26.58
C ASN A 79 3.36 -4.93 -26.79
N LEU A 80 4.20 -5.49 -25.91
CA LEU A 80 5.66 -5.40 -26.01
C LEU A 80 6.22 -6.17 -27.21
N SER A 81 5.52 -7.21 -27.68
CA SER A 81 5.91 -8.02 -28.84
C SER A 81 6.00 -7.26 -30.17
N GLN A 82 5.44 -6.04 -30.26
CA GLN A 82 5.55 -5.22 -31.46
C GLN A 82 6.82 -4.33 -31.49
N TYR A 83 7.49 -4.17 -30.36
CA TYR A 83 8.60 -3.22 -30.21
C TYR A 83 9.96 -3.91 -30.26
N SER A 84 10.91 -3.24 -30.93
CA SER A 84 12.31 -3.65 -31.02
C SER A 84 13.13 -3.08 -29.86
N ALA A 85 12.74 -1.90 -29.35
CA ALA A 85 13.30 -1.32 -28.13
C ALA A 85 12.23 -0.56 -27.33
N VAL A 86 12.40 -0.54 -26.00
CA VAL A 86 11.64 0.32 -25.08
C VAL A 86 12.59 1.38 -24.53
N ILE A 87 12.17 2.64 -24.56
CA ILE A 87 12.94 3.80 -24.12
C ILE A 87 12.31 4.32 -22.83
N PHE A 88 13.06 4.31 -21.74
CA PHE A 88 12.68 5.00 -20.50
C PHE A 88 13.24 6.41 -20.59
N LEU A 89 12.36 7.36 -20.84
CA LEU A 89 12.70 8.78 -20.98
C LEU A 89 12.39 9.49 -19.67
N SER A 90 13.43 9.70 -18.86
CA SER A 90 13.37 10.44 -17.59
C SER A 90 12.24 9.97 -16.66
N THR A 91 12.02 8.66 -16.58
CA THR A 91 11.15 8.03 -15.58
C THR A 91 11.71 8.27 -14.18
N THR A 92 10.88 8.26 -13.14
CA THR A 92 11.33 8.45 -11.75
C THR A 92 10.52 7.64 -10.75
N ALA A 93 11.19 7.13 -9.72
CA ALA A 93 10.67 6.28 -8.65
C ALA A 93 10.10 4.92 -9.14
N ASP A 94 9.09 4.37 -8.44
CA ASP A 94 8.48 3.07 -8.71
C ASP A 94 7.32 3.22 -9.72
N VAL A 95 7.48 2.70 -10.93
CA VAL A 95 6.61 2.98 -12.08
C VAL A 95 5.92 1.75 -12.65
N LEU A 96 6.44 0.55 -12.42
CA LEU A 96 5.90 -0.75 -12.81
C LEU A 96 5.55 -1.59 -11.57
N ASN A 97 4.39 -2.24 -11.59
CA ASN A 97 4.08 -3.24 -10.56
C ASN A 97 4.72 -4.60 -10.89
N ASN A 98 4.65 -5.55 -9.95
CA ASN A 98 5.26 -6.88 -10.09
C ASN A 98 4.80 -7.66 -11.34
N TYR A 99 3.57 -7.45 -11.83
CA TYR A 99 3.10 -8.05 -13.09
C TYR A 99 3.84 -7.45 -14.29
N GLN A 100 3.92 -6.12 -14.34
CA GLN A 100 4.56 -5.38 -15.42
C GLN A 100 6.07 -5.55 -15.43
N GLU A 101 6.70 -5.63 -14.25
CA GLU A 101 8.11 -6.00 -14.10
C GLU A 101 8.37 -7.36 -14.77
N ALA A 102 7.59 -8.40 -14.43
CA ALA A 102 7.78 -9.73 -14.98
C ALA A 102 7.64 -9.73 -16.51
N GLU A 103 6.64 -9.04 -17.06
CA GLU A 103 6.47 -8.91 -18.51
C GLU A 103 7.65 -8.17 -19.17
N PHE A 104 8.24 -7.19 -18.48
CA PHE A 104 9.43 -6.50 -18.98
C PHE A 104 10.70 -7.36 -18.91
N GLU A 105 10.89 -8.17 -17.86
CA GLU A 105 11.97 -9.18 -17.81
C GLU A 105 11.84 -10.15 -18.99
N ARG A 106 10.63 -10.68 -19.23
CA ARG A 106 10.33 -11.60 -20.33
C ARG A 106 10.64 -10.96 -21.69
N TYR A 107 10.24 -9.70 -21.88
CA TYR A 107 10.54 -8.94 -23.09
C TYR A 107 12.05 -8.82 -23.37
N ILE A 108 12.85 -8.46 -22.35
CA ILE A 108 14.31 -8.38 -22.49
C ILE A 108 14.91 -9.77 -22.73
N GLN A 109 14.47 -10.79 -22.00
CA GLN A 109 14.92 -12.18 -22.16
C GLN A 109 14.65 -12.76 -23.55
N ALA A 110 13.54 -12.37 -24.15
CA ALA A 110 13.19 -12.74 -25.51
C ALA A 110 14.00 -11.98 -26.58
N GLY A 111 14.87 -11.05 -26.17
CA GLY A 111 15.78 -10.31 -27.06
C GLY A 111 15.39 -8.86 -27.34
N GLY A 112 14.44 -8.30 -26.58
CA GLY A 112 14.05 -6.90 -26.65
C GLY A 112 15.19 -5.93 -26.28
N GLY A 113 15.17 -4.73 -26.87
CA GLY A 113 16.12 -3.65 -26.55
C GLY A 113 15.61 -2.71 -25.45
N PHE A 114 16.54 -2.11 -24.71
CA PHE A 114 16.30 -1.08 -23.69
C PHE A 114 17.19 0.14 -23.92
N VAL A 115 16.61 1.33 -23.74
CA VAL A 115 17.32 2.61 -23.71
C VAL A 115 16.90 3.38 -22.47
N GLY A 116 17.82 3.67 -21.57
CA GLY A 116 17.60 4.58 -20.44
C GLY A 116 18.17 5.97 -20.73
N ILE A 117 17.39 7.01 -20.49
CA ILE A 117 17.80 8.41 -20.67
C ILE A 117 17.66 9.16 -19.34
N HIS A 118 18.74 9.81 -18.92
CA HIS A 118 18.83 10.66 -17.74
C HIS A 118 18.27 9.99 -16.48
N ALA A 119 17.06 10.38 -16.06
CA ALA A 119 16.43 9.90 -14.84
C ALA A 119 15.93 8.45 -14.89
N ALA A 120 16.07 7.73 -16.01
CA ALA A 120 15.87 6.28 -16.03
C ALA A 120 16.72 5.52 -14.97
N ALA A 121 17.83 6.10 -14.50
CA ALA A 121 18.61 5.56 -13.37
C ALA A 121 17.97 5.85 -11.98
N ASP A 122 17.08 6.84 -11.88
CA ASP A 122 16.27 7.19 -10.70
C ASP A 122 14.93 6.41 -10.67
N THR A 123 14.93 5.15 -11.10
CA THR A 123 13.71 4.36 -11.33
C THR A 123 13.87 2.94 -10.80
N GLU A 124 12.81 2.34 -10.24
CA GLU A 124 12.75 0.91 -9.85
C GLU A 124 13.84 0.46 -8.85
N TYR A 125 14.06 1.23 -7.78
CA TYR A 125 15.12 0.96 -6.77
C TYR A 125 15.00 -0.38 -6.04
N GLU A 126 13.77 -0.89 -5.92
CA GLU A 126 13.44 -2.13 -5.21
C GLU A 126 13.59 -3.39 -6.11
N TRP A 127 13.92 -3.18 -7.39
CA TRP A 127 13.99 -4.24 -8.38
C TRP A 127 15.44 -4.44 -8.85
N GLY A 128 16.20 -5.24 -8.10
CA GLY A 128 17.64 -5.42 -8.36
C GLY A 128 18.00 -5.95 -9.76
N TRP A 129 17.07 -6.59 -10.47
CA TRP A 129 17.26 -6.97 -11.88
C TRP A 129 17.27 -5.73 -12.80
N TYR A 130 16.42 -4.72 -12.54
CA TYR A 130 16.45 -3.46 -13.28
C TYR A 130 17.76 -2.70 -13.05
N ASN A 131 18.30 -2.68 -11.83
CA ASN A 131 19.63 -2.08 -11.57
C ASN A 131 20.70 -2.60 -12.55
N ARG A 132 20.70 -3.92 -12.79
CA ARG A 132 21.68 -4.56 -13.68
C ARG A 132 21.37 -4.30 -15.16
N LEU A 133 20.10 -4.11 -15.51
CA LEU A 133 19.67 -3.68 -16.85
C LEU A 133 20.10 -2.24 -17.14
N VAL A 134 19.73 -1.28 -16.29
CA VAL A 134 20.06 0.14 -16.47
C VAL A 134 21.55 0.40 -16.27
N GLY A 135 22.21 -0.35 -15.38
CA GLY A 135 23.65 -0.38 -15.17
C GLY A 135 24.14 0.40 -13.95
N GLY A 136 23.25 1.13 -13.27
CA GLY A 136 23.52 1.83 -12.02
C GLY A 136 22.33 2.68 -11.60
N TYR A 137 22.12 2.82 -10.29
CA TYR A 137 21.04 3.64 -9.73
C TYR A 137 21.51 5.07 -9.48
N PHE A 138 20.60 6.04 -9.60
CA PHE A 138 20.84 7.40 -9.15
C PHE A 138 21.19 7.43 -7.65
N ALA A 139 22.18 8.25 -7.31
CA ALA A 139 22.63 8.47 -5.95
C ALA A 139 22.51 9.94 -5.54
N ASP A 140 22.99 10.85 -6.39
CA ASP A 140 23.14 12.27 -6.08
C ASP A 140 23.31 13.12 -7.36
N HIS A 141 23.13 14.43 -7.28
CA HIS A 141 23.53 15.40 -8.31
C HIS A 141 23.84 16.76 -7.65
N PRO A 142 24.57 17.69 -8.29
CA PRO A 142 24.77 19.03 -7.72
C PRO A 142 23.46 19.71 -7.32
N GLY A 143 23.43 20.41 -6.18
CA GLY A 143 22.24 21.16 -5.75
C GLY A 143 21.15 20.38 -5.01
N ILE A 144 21.26 19.05 -4.88
CA ILE A 144 20.34 18.26 -4.04
C ILE A 144 20.76 18.30 -2.56
N ASN A 145 22.03 18.06 -2.27
CA ASN A 145 22.62 17.99 -0.93
C ASN A 145 23.69 19.07 -0.69
N ASP A 146 23.84 20.01 -1.63
CA ASP A 146 24.86 21.04 -1.63
C ASP A 146 24.31 22.35 -2.24
N PRO A 147 24.99 23.50 -2.08
CA PRO A 147 24.46 24.80 -2.51
C PRO A 147 24.74 25.15 -3.98
N ASN A 148 25.32 24.25 -4.78
CA ASN A 148 25.66 24.50 -6.17
C ASN A 148 24.40 24.35 -7.06
N PRO A 149 24.33 25.01 -8.22
CA PRO A 149 23.22 24.81 -9.16
C PRO A 149 23.20 23.37 -9.69
N ASN A 150 22.03 22.81 -9.94
CA ASN A 150 21.92 21.44 -10.48
C ASN A 150 22.35 21.32 -11.94
N VAL A 151 21.97 22.28 -12.78
CA VAL A 151 22.40 22.34 -14.19
C VAL A 151 23.69 23.15 -14.31
N GLN A 152 24.76 22.51 -14.81
CA GLN A 152 26.10 23.10 -14.90
C GLN A 152 26.84 22.69 -16.17
N PRO A 153 27.78 23.53 -16.68
CA PRO A 153 28.74 23.07 -17.67
C PRO A 153 29.61 21.95 -17.10
N GLY A 154 29.97 20.99 -17.95
CA GLY A 154 30.85 19.87 -17.63
C GLY A 154 31.64 19.40 -18.86
N GLN A 155 32.76 18.73 -18.62
CA GLN A 155 33.62 18.14 -19.64
C GLN A 155 33.49 16.62 -19.62
N ILE A 156 33.09 16.03 -20.74
CA ILE A 156 32.92 14.59 -20.91
C ILE A 156 34.09 14.03 -21.73
N ASN A 157 34.75 13.01 -21.22
CA ASN A 157 35.82 12.29 -21.89
C ASN A 157 35.28 11.05 -22.61
N VAL A 158 35.75 10.81 -23.84
CA VAL A 158 35.39 9.63 -24.62
C VAL A 158 36.31 8.46 -24.26
N VAL A 159 35.73 7.39 -23.69
CA VAL A 159 36.47 6.19 -23.29
C VAL A 159 36.66 5.23 -24.47
N ASP A 160 35.61 4.99 -25.24
CA ASP A 160 35.66 4.17 -26.45
C ASP A 160 35.33 5.02 -27.68
N ALA A 161 36.35 5.53 -28.37
CA ALA A 161 36.18 6.32 -29.59
C ALA A 161 35.87 5.48 -30.84
N SER A 162 35.81 4.15 -30.72
CA SER A 162 35.50 3.25 -31.83
C SER A 162 34.01 2.89 -31.92
N ASN A 163 33.24 3.10 -30.85
CA ASN A 163 31.82 2.81 -30.80
C ASN A 163 31.02 3.78 -31.70
N ALA A 164 29.95 3.27 -32.33
CA ALA A 164 29.09 4.06 -33.21
C ALA A 164 28.46 5.27 -32.50
N SER A 165 28.17 5.19 -31.20
CA SER A 165 27.55 6.29 -30.44
C SER A 165 28.52 7.39 -30.02
N THR A 166 29.83 7.18 -30.13
CA THR A 166 30.86 8.10 -29.62
C THR A 166 31.94 8.45 -30.64
N SER A 167 32.08 7.70 -31.73
CA SER A 167 33.15 7.89 -32.74
C SER A 167 33.19 9.27 -33.41
N PHE A 168 32.09 10.02 -33.36
CA PHE A 168 31.98 11.38 -33.89
C PHE A 168 32.10 12.47 -32.82
N LEU A 169 32.20 12.11 -31.53
CA LEU A 169 32.29 13.05 -30.44
C LEU A 169 33.71 13.60 -30.27
N PRO A 170 33.87 14.91 -29.97
CA PRO A 170 35.15 15.43 -29.51
C PRO A 170 35.49 14.89 -28.11
N SER A 171 36.78 14.91 -27.72
CA SER A 171 37.21 14.58 -26.35
C SER A 171 38.29 15.59 -25.91
N PRO A 172 38.02 16.46 -24.92
CA PRO A 172 36.78 16.55 -24.15
C PRO A 172 35.60 17.08 -24.99
N TRP A 173 34.39 16.62 -24.66
CA TRP A 173 33.11 17.15 -25.14
C TRP A 173 32.50 18.04 -24.06
N GLU A 174 32.46 19.34 -24.33
CA GLU A 174 31.87 20.32 -23.40
C GLU A 174 30.36 20.39 -23.59
N ARG A 175 29.61 20.25 -22.50
CA ARG A 175 28.14 20.31 -22.48
C ARG A 175 27.65 20.96 -21.19
N THR A 176 26.39 21.38 -21.17
CA THR A 176 25.68 21.79 -19.96
C THR A 176 24.47 20.89 -19.77
N ASP A 177 24.38 20.22 -18.63
CA ASP A 177 23.29 19.31 -18.27
C ASP A 177 23.21 19.18 -16.73
N GLU A 178 22.31 18.35 -16.22
CA GLU A 178 22.33 17.91 -14.80
C GLU A 178 23.13 16.61 -14.66
N TRP A 179 24.19 16.65 -13.87
CA TRP A 179 25.16 15.56 -13.78
C TRP A 179 24.86 14.58 -12.64
N TYR A 180 24.31 13.42 -12.98
CA TYR A 180 23.99 12.36 -12.01
C TYR A 180 25.23 11.61 -11.56
N SER A 181 25.29 11.33 -10.26
CA SER A 181 26.18 10.36 -9.62
C SER A 181 25.42 9.06 -9.38
N TYR A 182 26.13 7.92 -9.38
CA TYR A 182 25.50 6.60 -9.39
C TYR A 182 25.95 5.70 -8.23
N LYS A 183 25.03 4.90 -7.70
CA LYS A 183 25.29 3.84 -6.70
C LYS A 183 24.99 2.47 -7.28
N LYS A 184 25.58 1.43 -6.67
CA LYS A 184 25.39 0.02 -7.06
C LYS A 184 25.64 -0.23 -8.57
N MET A 185 26.69 0.41 -9.12
CA MET A 185 27.09 0.23 -10.52
C MET A 185 27.28 -1.24 -10.87
N ASN A 186 26.73 -1.66 -12.02
CA ASN A 186 26.96 -2.98 -12.56
C ASN A 186 28.40 -3.05 -13.14
N PRO A 187 29.28 -3.93 -12.64
CA PRO A 187 30.67 -4.00 -13.11
C PRO A 187 30.81 -4.50 -14.55
N ASP A 188 29.77 -5.10 -15.13
CA ASP A 188 29.81 -5.68 -16.48
C ASP A 188 29.45 -4.67 -17.60
N VAL A 189 29.13 -3.41 -17.26
CA VAL A 189 28.82 -2.39 -18.26
C VAL A 189 30.07 -1.97 -19.05
N LYS A 190 29.89 -1.65 -20.33
CA LYS A 190 30.96 -1.10 -21.17
C LYS A 190 30.83 0.41 -21.20
N VAL A 191 31.68 1.09 -20.43
CA VAL A 191 31.69 2.55 -20.32
C VAL A 191 32.08 3.18 -21.66
N LEU A 192 31.26 4.11 -22.13
CA LEU A 192 31.45 4.86 -23.37
C LEU A 192 31.99 6.26 -23.10
N LEU A 193 31.44 6.91 -22.07
CA LEU A 193 31.72 8.29 -21.70
C LEU A 193 31.93 8.39 -20.19
N THR A 194 32.86 9.23 -19.76
CA THR A 194 33.09 9.58 -18.35
C THR A 194 33.07 11.10 -18.16
N LEU A 195 32.49 11.59 -17.06
CA LEU A 195 32.47 12.99 -16.69
C LEU A 195 33.76 13.37 -15.92
N ASP A 196 34.35 14.53 -16.21
CA ASP A 196 35.46 15.08 -15.43
C ASP A 196 34.91 15.85 -14.21
N GLU A 197 35.07 15.29 -13.02
CA GLU A 197 34.61 15.91 -11.77
C GLU A 197 35.26 17.26 -11.45
N ASN A 198 36.40 17.60 -12.08
CA ASN A 198 37.02 18.93 -11.90
C ASN A 198 36.34 20.02 -12.73
N SER A 199 35.45 19.66 -13.66
CA SER A 199 34.81 20.58 -14.60
C SER A 199 33.51 21.20 -14.08
N TYR A 200 32.91 20.65 -13.02
CA TYR A 200 31.70 21.16 -12.35
C TYR A 200 31.88 21.18 -10.82
N LYS A 201 30.87 21.58 -10.05
CA LYS A 201 30.93 21.65 -8.58
C LYS A 201 29.72 21.01 -7.92
N GLY A 202 29.92 20.29 -6.81
CA GLY A 202 28.86 19.61 -6.06
C GLY A 202 28.67 18.17 -6.52
N GLY A 203 27.67 17.50 -5.97
CA GLY A 203 27.43 16.07 -6.18
C GLY A 203 28.37 15.16 -5.37
N MET A 204 28.12 13.85 -5.47
CA MET A 204 28.92 12.81 -4.85
C MET A 204 30.20 12.54 -5.65
N ASP A 205 31.34 12.43 -4.96
CA ASP A 205 32.63 12.02 -5.56
C ASP A 205 32.60 10.53 -5.91
N MET A 206 32.70 10.22 -7.20
CA MET A 206 32.75 8.87 -7.77
C MET A 206 34.18 8.43 -8.10
N GLY A 207 35.13 9.37 -8.19
CA GLY A 207 36.45 9.16 -8.75
C GLY A 207 36.42 8.91 -10.26
N GLU A 208 36.18 7.67 -10.67
CA GLU A 208 35.83 7.38 -12.07
C GLU A 208 34.31 7.54 -12.25
N HIS A 209 33.89 8.48 -13.09
CA HIS A 209 32.49 8.86 -13.22
C HIS A 209 31.91 8.51 -14.60
N PRO A 210 31.44 7.26 -14.84
CA PRO A 210 30.70 6.90 -16.04
C PRO A 210 29.44 7.74 -16.21
N ILE A 211 29.18 8.23 -17.43
CA ILE A 211 27.96 9.00 -17.76
C ILE A 211 27.21 8.45 -18.98
N ALA A 212 27.80 7.50 -19.71
CA ALA A 212 27.08 6.69 -20.70
C ALA A 212 27.76 5.33 -20.87
N TRP A 213 26.96 4.28 -21.09
CA TRP A 213 27.44 2.90 -21.24
C TRP A 213 26.47 2.02 -22.01
N TYR A 214 26.92 0.84 -22.38
CA TYR A 214 26.10 -0.19 -23.02
C TYR A 214 26.53 -1.60 -22.60
N HIS A 215 25.64 -2.57 -22.74
CA HIS A 215 25.92 -3.99 -22.53
C HIS A 215 24.81 -4.87 -23.12
N ASP A 216 25.09 -6.16 -23.22
CA ASP A 216 24.05 -7.18 -23.40
C ASP A 216 23.64 -7.65 -21.99
N TYR A 217 22.34 -7.78 -21.74
CA TYR A 217 21.82 -8.18 -20.43
C TYR A 217 20.63 -9.11 -20.55
N ASP A 218 20.73 -10.26 -19.88
CA ASP A 218 19.73 -11.33 -19.78
C ASP A 218 19.07 -11.75 -21.10
N GLY A 219 19.73 -11.56 -22.24
CA GLY A 219 19.23 -11.92 -23.58
C GLY A 219 18.95 -10.72 -24.49
N GLY A 220 18.76 -9.53 -23.92
CA GLY A 220 18.52 -8.27 -24.61
C GLY A 220 19.74 -7.35 -24.68
N ARG A 221 19.52 -6.14 -25.20
CA ARG A 221 20.54 -5.08 -25.39
C ARG A 221 20.16 -3.85 -24.58
N ALA A 222 21.08 -3.31 -23.80
CA ALA A 222 20.86 -2.13 -22.97
C ALA A 222 21.83 -1.00 -23.34
N PHE A 223 21.30 0.20 -23.50
CA PHE A 223 22.07 1.43 -23.64
C PHE A 223 21.57 2.45 -22.62
N TYR A 224 22.49 3.19 -22.01
CA TYR A 224 22.16 4.26 -21.08
C TYR A 224 23.00 5.52 -21.34
N THR A 225 22.37 6.68 -21.21
CA THR A 225 23.03 8.00 -21.17
C THR A 225 22.47 8.81 -20.00
N GLY A 226 23.36 9.41 -19.20
CA GLY A 226 23.02 10.31 -18.10
C GLY A 226 22.61 11.71 -18.54
N GLY A 227 22.88 12.09 -19.79
CA GLY A 227 22.40 13.37 -20.36
C GLY A 227 20.92 13.33 -20.76
N GLY A 228 20.33 14.51 -20.93
CA GLY A 228 18.92 14.67 -21.34
C GLY A 228 18.02 15.31 -20.28
N HIS A 229 18.58 15.96 -19.26
CA HIS A 229 17.77 16.71 -18.27
C HIS A 229 17.11 17.94 -18.91
N THR A 230 17.84 18.65 -19.75
CA THR A 230 17.47 19.96 -20.30
C THR A 230 16.77 19.86 -21.66
N ASP A 231 15.94 20.85 -21.99
CA ASP A 231 15.37 20.98 -23.34
C ASP A 231 16.46 21.15 -24.40
N GLU A 232 17.54 21.87 -24.07
CA GLU A 232 18.66 22.14 -24.95
C GLU A 232 19.34 20.86 -25.43
N SER A 233 19.48 19.85 -24.57
CA SER A 233 20.05 18.55 -24.92
C SER A 233 19.35 17.93 -26.14
N PHE A 234 18.02 18.05 -26.24
CA PHE A 234 17.23 17.52 -27.36
C PHE A 234 17.23 18.39 -28.62
N SER A 235 17.98 19.50 -28.61
CA SER A 235 18.28 20.31 -29.79
C SER A 235 19.74 20.25 -30.23
N GLU A 236 20.62 19.67 -29.40
CA GLU A 236 22.05 19.60 -29.67
C GLU A 236 22.40 18.49 -30.66
N GLU A 237 23.06 18.85 -31.76
CA GLU A 237 23.37 17.90 -32.85
C GLU A 237 24.20 16.69 -32.40
N LEU A 238 25.23 16.90 -31.57
CA LEU A 238 26.09 15.81 -31.09
C LEU A 238 25.35 14.88 -30.12
N PHE A 239 24.49 15.42 -29.26
CA PHE A 239 23.65 14.60 -28.38
C PHE A 239 22.68 13.74 -29.17
N LEU A 240 21.98 14.34 -30.13
CA LEU A 240 20.99 13.63 -30.94
C LEU A 240 21.62 12.50 -31.75
N LYS A 241 22.86 12.69 -32.26
CA LYS A 241 23.62 11.61 -32.90
C LYS A 241 24.01 10.50 -31.92
N HIS A 242 24.39 10.85 -30.68
CA HIS A 242 24.74 9.89 -29.63
C HIS A 242 23.52 9.05 -29.24
N LEU A 243 22.39 9.73 -29.01
CA LEU A 243 21.12 9.11 -28.66
C LEU A 243 20.60 8.22 -29.80
N LEU A 244 20.62 8.69 -31.04
CA LEU A 244 20.22 7.91 -32.21
C LEU A 244 21.03 6.60 -32.32
N ALA A 245 22.35 6.68 -32.19
CA ALA A 245 23.22 5.50 -32.26
C ALA A 245 22.96 4.51 -31.10
N GLY A 246 22.66 5.02 -29.90
CA GLY A 246 22.22 4.20 -28.77
C GLY A 246 20.88 3.49 -29.01
N ILE A 247 19.90 4.21 -29.58
CA ILE A 247 18.61 3.63 -29.98
C ILE A 247 18.80 2.56 -31.06
N GLN A 248 19.65 2.81 -32.06
CA GLN A 248 19.98 1.84 -33.10
C GLN A 248 20.67 0.60 -32.55
N TYR A 249 21.56 0.75 -31.57
CA TYR A 249 22.16 -0.37 -30.85
C TYR A 249 21.08 -1.22 -30.15
N ALA A 250 20.14 -0.59 -29.42
CA ALA A 250 19.06 -1.30 -28.74
C ALA A 250 18.14 -2.05 -29.73
N ILE A 251 17.75 -1.41 -30.84
CA ILE A 251 16.97 -2.03 -31.93
C ILE A 251 17.70 -3.25 -32.51
N GLY A 252 19.02 -3.15 -32.70
CA GLY A 252 19.84 -4.22 -33.28
C GLY A 252 19.39 -4.62 -34.69
N ASP A 253 19.29 -5.92 -34.94
CA ASP A 253 18.88 -6.48 -36.23
C ASP A 253 17.35 -6.52 -36.46
N ASN A 254 16.56 -5.88 -35.58
CA ASN A 254 15.08 -5.93 -35.61
C ASN A 254 14.51 -7.36 -35.61
N GLN A 255 15.05 -8.22 -34.75
CA GLN A 255 14.62 -9.61 -34.65
C GLN A 255 13.24 -9.73 -33.96
N GLU A 256 12.48 -10.74 -34.35
CA GLU A 256 11.30 -11.17 -33.59
C GLU A 256 11.74 -11.64 -32.18
N LEU A 257 10.87 -11.44 -31.19
CA LEU A 257 11.11 -11.93 -29.83
C LEU A 257 11.13 -13.46 -29.83
N ASP A 258 12.17 -14.01 -29.20
CA ASP A 258 12.36 -15.44 -29.03
C ASP A 258 11.87 -15.88 -27.66
N LEU A 259 10.56 -16.11 -27.55
CA LEU A 259 9.91 -16.50 -26.30
C LEU A 259 10.44 -17.83 -25.73
N ALA A 260 11.12 -18.66 -26.52
CA ALA A 260 11.75 -19.88 -26.03
C ALA A 260 12.99 -19.63 -25.15
N LYS A 261 13.53 -18.40 -25.11
CA LYS A 261 14.62 -18.00 -24.21
C LYS A 261 14.14 -17.46 -22.87
N VAL A 262 12.84 -17.19 -22.74
CA VAL A 262 12.26 -16.59 -21.55
C VAL A 262 12.37 -17.54 -20.37
N LYS A 263 12.86 -17.03 -19.24
CA LYS A 263 13.04 -17.78 -17.99
C LYS A 263 12.10 -17.28 -16.90
N THR A 264 11.84 -15.97 -16.88
CA THR A 264 10.91 -15.35 -15.93
C THR A 264 9.51 -15.89 -16.17
N GLN A 265 8.95 -16.50 -15.13
CA GLN A 265 7.57 -16.97 -15.13
C GLN A 265 6.62 -15.78 -15.02
N SER A 266 5.46 -15.84 -15.68
CA SER A 266 4.42 -14.84 -15.47
C SER A 266 3.91 -14.91 -14.03
N VAL A 267 3.58 -13.75 -13.48
CA VAL A 267 3.00 -13.67 -12.13
C VAL A 267 1.60 -14.30 -12.16
N PRO A 268 1.31 -15.30 -11.31
CA PRO A 268 -0.03 -15.83 -11.20
C PRO A 268 -0.98 -14.78 -10.63
N GLU A 269 -2.14 -14.63 -11.25
CA GLU A 269 -3.17 -13.70 -10.79
C GLU A 269 -3.69 -14.08 -9.39
N GLU A 270 -3.93 -13.08 -8.54
CA GLU A 270 -4.40 -13.32 -7.16
C GLU A 270 -5.66 -14.18 -7.09
N ASN A 271 -6.60 -13.99 -8.02
CA ASN A 271 -7.86 -14.76 -8.08
C ASN A 271 -7.66 -16.24 -8.47
N ARG A 272 -6.42 -16.71 -8.71
CA ARG A 272 -6.10 -18.15 -8.76
C ARG A 272 -5.91 -18.75 -7.39
N PHE A 273 -5.77 -17.94 -6.35
CA PHE A 273 -5.63 -18.39 -4.98
C PHE A 273 -6.97 -18.25 -4.25
N THR A 274 -7.41 -19.33 -3.61
CA THR A 274 -8.62 -19.34 -2.79
C THR A 274 -8.24 -19.51 -1.34
N LYS A 275 -8.74 -18.61 -0.48
CA LYS A 275 -8.64 -18.74 0.97
C LYS A 275 -9.87 -19.47 1.51
N THR A 276 -9.66 -20.64 2.09
CA THR A 276 -10.68 -21.40 2.83
C THR A 276 -10.36 -21.32 4.32
N THR A 277 -11.33 -20.97 5.16
CA THR A 277 -11.12 -20.80 6.61
C THR A 277 -11.92 -21.83 7.40
N PHE A 278 -11.28 -22.46 8.37
CA PHE A 278 -11.80 -23.51 9.25
C PHE A 278 -11.67 -23.09 10.72
N GLY A 279 -12.51 -23.65 11.60
CA GLY A 279 -12.45 -23.42 13.05
C GLY A 279 -12.65 -21.95 13.47
N LEU A 280 -13.42 -21.19 12.68
CA LEU A 280 -13.56 -19.74 12.87
C LEU A 280 -14.15 -19.41 14.25
N GLY A 281 -13.40 -18.64 15.03
CA GLY A 281 -13.81 -18.20 16.36
C GLY A 281 -13.68 -19.24 17.46
N GLU A 282 -13.09 -20.41 17.17
CA GLU A 282 -13.00 -21.50 18.13
C GLU A 282 -11.73 -21.43 19.00
N PHE A 283 -10.67 -20.84 18.48
CA PHE A 283 -9.35 -20.75 19.13
C PHE A 283 -9.27 -19.64 20.19
N THR A 284 -8.53 -19.94 21.26
CA THR A 284 -8.19 -19.06 22.37
C THR A 284 -6.67 -18.92 22.45
N GLU A 285 -6.14 -17.83 21.91
CA GLU A 285 -4.71 -17.54 21.90
C GLU A 285 -3.87 -18.65 21.23
N PRO A 286 -4.18 -19.03 19.97
CA PRO A 286 -3.39 -20.01 19.24
C PRO A 286 -1.98 -19.47 18.99
N THR A 287 -0.97 -20.32 19.08
CA THR A 287 0.44 -19.92 19.02
C THR A 287 1.10 -20.47 17.76
N GLU A 288 1.25 -21.78 17.67
CA GLU A 288 1.93 -22.48 16.59
C GLU A 288 1.11 -23.72 16.20
N MET A 289 1.27 -24.21 14.97
CA MET A 289 0.65 -25.42 14.48
C MET A 289 1.66 -26.34 13.82
N THR A 290 1.27 -27.60 13.60
CA THR A 290 2.02 -28.52 12.76
C THR A 290 1.08 -29.40 11.93
N ILE A 291 1.33 -29.47 10.64
CA ILE A 291 0.53 -30.26 9.70
C ILE A 291 1.02 -31.71 9.68
N LEU A 292 0.17 -32.68 9.97
CA LEU A 292 0.50 -34.10 9.97
C LEU A 292 0.48 -34.70 8.54
N PRO A 293 1.09 -35.87 8.31
CA PRO A 293 1.14 -36.49 6.97
C PRO A 293 -0.23 -36.78 6.34
N ASN A 294 -1.28 -36.93 7.15
CA ASN A 294 -2.67 -37.14 6.73
C ASN A 294 -3.47 -35.83 6.60
N LEU A 295 -2.81 -34.67 6.66
CA LEU A 295 -3.40 -33.32 6.61
C LEU A 295 -4.19 -32.87 7.85
N ASP A 296 -4.24 -33.70 8.89
CA ASP A 296 -4.68 -33.24 10.20
C ASP A 296 -3.69 -32.21 10.75
N ILE A 297 -4.17 -31.32 11.62
CA ILE A 297 -3.36 -30.23 12.16
C ILE A 297 -3.43 -30.24 13.67
N LEU A 298 -2.27 -30.28 14.32
CA LEU A 298 -2.17 -30.02 15.75
C LEU A 298 -1.93 -28.53 15.97
N VAL A 299 -2.74 -27.91 16.82
CA VAL A 299 -2.65 -26.48 17.15
C VAL A 299 -2.38 -26.31 18.64
N ALA A 300 -1.28 -25.63 18.97
CA ALA A 300 -0.93 -25.22 20.32
C ALA A 300 -1.62 -23.92 20.71
N GLN A 301 -2.25 -23.88 21.87
CA GLN A 301 -2.83 -22.68 22.45
C GLN A 301 -2.06 -22.26 23.70
N ARG A 302 -1.85 -20.95 23.88
CA ARG A 302 -0.96 -20.41 24.92
C ARG A 302 -1.33 -20.88 26.34
N ARG A 303 -2.61 -21.14 26.60
CA ARG A 303 -3.09 -21.59 27.93
C ARG A 303 -2.90 -23.09 28.20
N GLY A 304 -2.23 -23.80 27.30
CA GLY A 304 -1.76 -25.18 27.48
C GLY A 304 -2.54 -26.22 26.68
N GLU A 305 -3.65 -25.84 26.04
CA GLU A 305 -4.44 -26.74 25.21
C GLU A 305 -3.73 -27.08 23.90
N ILE A 306 -3.85 -28.35 23.47
CA ILE A 306 -3.48 -28.81 22.13
C ILE A 306 -4.74 -29.35 21.47
N LEU A 307 -5.12 -28.72 20.35
CA LEU A 307 -6.27 -29.12 19.55
C LEU A 307 -5.81 -29.93 18.34
N LEU A 308 -6.60 -30.93 17.96
CA LEU A 308 -6.53 -31.64 16.68
C LEU A 308 -7.64 -31.10 15.79
N PHE A 309 -7.27 -30.57 14.62
CA PHE A 309 -8.17 -30.34 13.50
C PHE A 309 -8.09 -31.54 12.57
N ASP A 310 -9.22 -32.22 12.38
CA ASP A 310 -9.34 -33.33 11.44
C ASP A 310 -9.49 -32.78 10.01
N GLY A 311 -8.56 -33.15 9.13
CA GLY A 311 -8.51 -32.62 7.76
C GLY A 311 -9.63 -33.11 6.84
N GLU A 312 -10.35 -34.17 7.22
CA GLU A 312 -11.45 -34.78 6.45
C GLU A 312 -12.82 -34.32 6.96
N THR A 313 -13.02 -34.32 8.28
CA THR A 313 -14.30 -33.97 8.91
C THR A 313 -14.43 -32.49 9.25
N GLU A 314 -13.30 -31.76 9.26
CA GLU A 314 -13.18 -30.36 9.68
C GLU A 314 -13.55 -30.13 11.17
N GLU A 315 -13.60 -31.18 11.99
CA GLU A 315 -13.88 -31.10 13.42
C GLU A 315 -12.63 -30.71 14.23
N LEU A 316 -12.83 -29.90 15.28
CA LEU A 316 -11.80 -29.53 16.25
C LEU A 316 -12.01 -30.26 17.58
N THR A 317 -10.97 -30.97 18.06
CA THR A 317 -11.00 -31.72 19.32
C THR A 317 -9.81 -31.37 20.21
N GLU A 318 -10.03 -31.09 21.49
CA GLU A 318 -8.93 -30.98 22.47
C GLU A 318 -8.36 -32.37 22.76
N VAL A 319 -7.10 -32.61 22.38
CA VAL A 319 -6.40 -33.90 22.58
C VAL A 319 -5.47 -33.89 23.78
N ALA A 320 -5.03 -32.70 24.23
CA ALA A 320 -4.21 -32.56 25.43
C ALA A 320 -4.37 -31.19 26.09
N LYS A 321 -4.01 -31.12 27.38
CA LYS A 321 -3.90 -29.89 28.16
C LYS A 321 -2.71 -29.94 29.10
N LEU A 322 -1.67 -29.16 28.80
CA LEU A 322 -0.47 -29.02 29.63
C LEU A 322 -0.72 -28.03 30.77
N ASP A 323 -0.10 -28.27 31.92
CA ASP A 323 -0.11 -27.33 33.04
C ASP A 323 0.96 -26.24 32.83
N VAL A 324 0.52 -25.04 32.46
CA VAL A 324 1.41 -23.96 32.02
C VAL A 324 1.21 -22.65 32.79
N TYR A 325 2.31 -21.92 32.96
CA TYR A 325 2.33 -20.56 33.47
C TYR A 325 1.95 -19.58 32.34
N TRP A 326 0.66 -19.28 32.21
CA TRP A 326 0.13 -18.36 31.19
C TRP A 326 -0.39 -17.03 31.75
N LYS A 327 -0.37 -16.88 33.08
CA LYS A 327 -0.85 -15.70 33.79
C LYS A 327 0.06 -15.41 34.99
N THR A 328 0.28 -14.12 35.26
CA THR A 328 1.02 -13.63 36.42
C THR A 328 0.11 -12.90 37.41
N ASP A 329 0.48 -12.95 38.69
CA ASP A 329 -0.10 -12.11 39.75
C ASP A 329 0.66 -10.78 39.93
N THR A 330 1.76 -10.58 39.20
CA THR A 330 2.52 -9.34 39.23
C THR A 330 1.71 -8.21 38.59
N LYS A 331 1.38 -7.19 39.40
CA LYS A 331 0.55 -6.07 38.95
C LYS A 331 1.18 -5.33 37.76
N GLY A 332 0.42 -5.19 36.68
CA GLY A 332 0.83 -4.44 35.49
C GLY A 332 1.71 -5.23 34.52
N VAL A 333 1.89 -6.54 34.76
CA VAL A 333 2.63 -7.46 33.88
C VAL A 333 1.63 -8.40 33.21
N ASN A 334 1.78 -8.62 31.91
CA ASN A 334 1.11 -9.70 31.18
C ASN A 334 2.13 -10.82 30.96
N ALA A 335 1.76 -12.06 31.26
CA ALA A 335 2.61 -13.21 30.94
C ALA A 335 2.41 -13.58 29.47
N GLU A 336 3.48 -13.54 28.68
CA GLU A 336 3.52 -14.06 27.30
C GLU A 336 3.85 -15.54 27.27
N GLU A 337 4.32 -16.08 28.40
CA GLU A 337 4.57 -17.49 28.62
C GLU A 337 3.29 -18.33 28.51
N GLY A 338 3.48 -19.64 28.41
CA GLY A 338 2.40 -20.59 28.17
C GLY A 338 2.93 -21.78 27.39
N LEU A 339 2.09 -22.39 26.57
CA LEU A 339 2.54 -23.27 25.48
C LEU A 339 2.79 -22.41 24.23
N MET A 340 4.04 -22.35 23.77
CA MET A 340 4.49 -21.36 22.76
C MET A 340 4.76 -21.98 21.39
N GLY A 341 5.22 -23.23 21.38
CA GLY A 341 5.58 -23.92 20.15
C GLY A 341 5.23 -25.40 20.14
N ILE A 342 4.98 -25.91 18.94
CA ILE A 342 4.66 -27.30 18.64
C ILE A 342 5.18 -27.67 17.25
N GLN A 343 5.85 -28.81 17.13
CA GLN A 343 6.29 -29.31 15.83
C GLN A 343 6.41 -30.84 15.85
N LYS A 344 5.89 -31.49 14.80
CA LYS A 344 6.06 -32.93 14.61
C LYS A 344 7.52 -33.27 14.29
N ASP A 345 7.96 -34.46 14.68
CA ASP A 345 9.24 -35.00 14.21
C ASP A 345 9.21 -35.22 12.68
N PRO A 346 10.32 -35.00 11.94
CA PRO A 346 10.36 -35.31 10.51
C PRO A 346 10.02 -36.77 10.17
N ASN A 347 10.24 -37.71 11.10
CA ASN A 347 9.85 -39.13 10.98
C ASN A 347 8.54 -39.45 11.73
N PHE A 348 7.65 -38.46 11.90
CA PHE A 348 6.39 -38.60 12.64
C PHE A 348 5.57 -39.83 12.22
N ALA A 349 5.51 -40.13 10.91
CA ALA A 349 4.78 -41.29 10.40
C ALA A 349 5.25 -42.64 11.00
N GLU A 350 6.50 -42.71 11.45
CA GLU A 350 7.08 -43.92 12.06
C GLU A 350 7.02 -43.87 13.59
N ASN A 351 7.40 -42.73 14.18
CA ASN A 351 7.62 -42.62 15.62
C ASN A 351 6.43 -42.04 16.39
N GLY A 352 5.58 -41.21 15.75
CA GLY A 352 4.50 -40.45 16.39
C GLY A 352 5.00 -39.36 17.35
N PHE A 353 6.23 -38.88 17.21
CA PHE A 353 6.82 -37.92 18.12
C PHE A 353 6.41 -36.48 17.79
N VAL A 354 5.99 -35.74 18.81
CA VAL A 354 5.67 -34.32 18.73
C VAL A 354 6.46 -33.58 19.80
N PHE A 355 7.12 -32.50 19.41
CA PHE A 355 7.88 -31.63 20.30
C PHE A 355 7.05 -30.42 20.67
N VAL A 356 7.13 -30.01 21.93
CA VAL A 356 6.46 -28.82 22.45
C VAL A 356 7.42 -27.98 23.28
N TYR A 357 7.28 -26.66 23.19
CA TYR A 357 8.01 -25.72 24.02
C TYR A 357 7.03 -24.92 24.86
N TYR A 358 7.11 -25.07 26.18
CA TYR A 358 6.10 -24.56 27.10
C TYR A 358 6.70 -24.10 28.43
N ALA A 359 6.00 -23.26 29.18
CA ALA A 359 6.41 -22.78 30.49
C ALA A 359 5.65 -23.54 31.59
N PRO A 360 6.22 -24.61 32.20
CA PRO A 360 5.52 -25.37 33.24
C PRO A 360 5.21 -24.51 34.47
N THR A 361 4.12 -24.78 35.18
CA THR A 361 3.96 -24.23 36.53
C THR A 361 4.95 -24.90 37.50
N GLY A 362 5.26 -24.24 38.62
CA GLY A 362 6.18 -24.77 39.62
C GLY A 362 7.12 -23.73 40.23
N GLU A 363 8.03 -24.20 41.09
CA GLU A 363 9.02 -23.36 41.78
C GLU A 363 10.15 -22.89 40.86
N GLU A 364 10.52 -23.71 39.86
CA GLU A 364 11.55 -23.37 38.88
C GLU A 364 10.98 -22.49 37.77
N TRP A 365 11.63 -21.35 37.53
CA TRP A 365 11.24 -20.44 36.46
C TRP A 365 11.97 -20.80 35.17
N VAL A 366 11.40 -21.75 34.45
CA VAL A 366 11.93 -22.24 33.17
C VAL A 366 10.86 -22.24 32.08
N ASN A 367 11.33 -22.19 30.84
CA ASN A 367 10.64 -22.64 29.65
C ASN A 367 11.29 -23.95 29.21
N ARG A 368 10.49 -24.92 28.81
CA ARG A 368 10.88 -26.33 28.66
C ARG A 368 10.58 -26.83 27.27
N LEU A 369 11.58 -27.44 26.64
CA LEU A 369 11.42 -28.28 25.46
C LEU A 369 11.19 -29.72 25.91
N SER A 370 10.05 -30.28 25.54
CA SER A 370 9.70 -31.68 25.77
C SER A 370 9.25 -32.36 24.48
N ARG A 371 9.32 -33.69 24.48
CA ARG A 371 8.78 -34.55 23.42
C ARG A 371 7.70 -35.46 24.01
N PHE A 372 6.61 -35.62 23.28
CA PHE A 372 5.50 -36.53 23.57
C PHE A 372 5.28 -37.49 22.39
N THR A 373 4.45 -38.51 22.62
CA THR A 373 3.94 -39.42 21.60
C THR A 373 2.47 -39.13 21.33
N PHE A 374 2.13 -38.94 20.06
CA PHE A 374 0.77 -38.76 19.54
C PHE A 374 0.52 -39.81 18.46
N LYS A 375 -0.47 -40.69 18.67
CA LYS A 375 -0.83 -41.78 17.74
C LYS A 375 -2.33 -42.08 17.83
N ASN A 376 -2.96 -42.37 16.69
CA ASN A 376 -4.39 -42.68 16.62
C ASN A 376 -5.23 -41.63 17.38
N ASP A 377 -4.97 -40.37 17.07
CA ASP A 377 -5.64 -39.18 17.62
C ASP A 377 -5.56 -39.05 19.15
N THR A 378 -4.63 -39.79 19.77
CA THR A 378 -4.45 -39.85 21.22
C THR A 378 -3.10 -39.29 21.61
N TRP A 379 -3.11 -38.29 22.50
CA TRP A 379 -1.91 -37.74 23.13
C TRP A 379 -1.55 -38.50 24.41
N ASP A 380 -0.38 -39.14 24.43
CA ASP A 380 0.09 -39.86 25.62
C ASP A 380 0.85 -38.92 26.58
N MET A 381 0.13 -38.38 27.58
CA MET A 381 0.72 -37.52 28.60
C MET A 381 1.83 -38.20 29.43
N ALA A 382 1.81 -39.53 29.57
CA ALA A 382 2.83 -40.25 30.33
C ALA A 382 4.13 -40.45 29.53
N SER A 383 4.11 -40.18 28.22
CA SER A 383 5.26 -40.32 27.33
C SER A 383 6.20 -39.11 27.33
N GLU A 384 5.98 -38.11 28.18
CA GLU A 384 6.81 -36.91 28.23
C GLU A 384 8.29 -37.27 28.43
N VAL A 385 9.12 -36.71 27.55
CA VAL A 385 10.57 -36.70 27.71
C VAL A 385 11.06 -35.26 27.68
N VAL A 386 11.55 -34.79 28.82
CA VAL A 386 12.14 -33.46 28.98
C VAL A 386 13.53 -33.43 28.34
N ILE A 387 13.76 -32.49 27.42
CA ILE A 387 15.00 -32.40 26.63
C ILE A 387 15.88 -31.27 27.12
N LEU A 388 15.31 -30.07 27.28
CA LEU A 388 16.06 -28.85 27.61
C LEU A 388 15.20 -27.86 28.39
N ASP A 389 15.75 -27.35 29.49
CA ASP A 389 15.18 -26.22 30.23
C ASP A 389 15.98 -24.94 29.92
N VAL A 390 15.26 -23.87 29.62
CA VAL A 390 15.77 -22.51 29.41
C VAL A 390 15.28 -21.64 30.57
N ALA A 391 16.20 -21.04 31.30
CA ALA A 391 15.86 -20.17 32.43
C ALA A 391 14.99 -18.99 32.00
N SER A 392 14.04 -18.59 32.84
CA SER A 392 13.15 -17.45 32.63
C SER A 392 12.94 -16.65 33.92
N GLN A 393 12.58 -15.38 33.79
CA GLN A 393 12.22 -14.47 34.88
C GLN A 393 10.73 -14.14 34.74
N ARG A 394 9.91 -14.52 35.73
CA ARG A 394 8.43 -14.45 35.64
C ARG A 394 7.78 -13.21 36.25
N ASN A 395 8.56 -12.38 36.96
CA ASN A 395 8.11 -11.10 37.51
C ASN A 395 8.09 -9.96 36.47
N ILE A 396 8.31 -10.29 35.19
CA ILE A 396 8.37 -9.36 34.08
C ILE A 396 7.66 -9.93 32.87
N CYS A 397 7.35 -9.04 31.95
CA CYS A 397 7.16 -9.33 30.54
C CYS A 397 8.46 -8.83 29.87
N CYS A 398 8.97 -9.38 28.76
CA CYS A 398 8.27 -10.03 27.67
C CYS A 398 9.26 -10.92 26.88
N HIS A 399 8.90 -11.28 25.65
CA HIS A 399 9.74 -11.89 24.64
C HIS A 399 10.11 -13.32 25.00
N THR A 400 9.18 -14.22 24.74
CA THR A 400 9.37 -15.64 25.02
C THR A 400 9.94 -16.41 23.83
N GLY A 401 9.76 -15.91 22.60
CA GLY A 401 10.04 -16.66 21.37
C GLY A 401 9.24 -17.97 21.37
N GLY A 402 9.91 -19.08 21.07
CA GLY A 402 9.42 -20.42 21.37
C GLY A 402 9.02 -21.26 20.16
N SER A 403 9.32 -20.82 18.95
CA SER A 403 9.04 -21.55 17.71
C SER A 403 9.99 -22.73 17.53
N ILE A 404 9.46 -23.84 17.01
CA ILE A 404 10.21 -25.08 16.75
C ILE A 404 10.19 -25.40 15.25
N ALA A 405 11.38 -25.62 14.67
CA ALA A 405 11.51 -26.05 13.28
C ALA A 405 12.57 -27.15 13.13
N PHE A 406 12.49 -27.91 12.02
CA PHE A 406 13.48 -28.92 11.68
C PHE A 406 14.12 -28.65 10.32
N ASP A 407 15.41 -28.95 10.20
CA ASP A 407 16.05 -29.09 8.88
C ASP A 407 15.82 -30.50 8.29
N LYS A 408 16.15 -30.65 7.00
CA LYS A 408 16.08 -31.94 6.30
C LYS A 408 16.91 -33.08 6.91
N ASN A 409 17.90 -32.75 7.76
CA ASN A 409 18.74 -33.73 8.44
C ASN A 409 18.16 -34.09 9.82
N GLY A 410 17.01 -33.53 10.19
CA GLY A 410 16.34 -33.69 11.47
C GLY A 410 17.08 -33.05 12.64
N ASN A 411 17.82 -31.97 12.42
CA ASN A 411 18.27 -31.10 13.52
C ASN A 411 17.09 -30.22 13.93
N LEU A 412 16.85 -30.12 15.24
CA LEU A 412 15.83 -29.27 15.84
C LEU A 412 16.40 -27.87 16.05
N PHE A 413 15.67 -26.87 15.58
CA PHE A 413 15.87 -25.46 15.86
C PHE A 413 14.81 -24.97 16.83
N LEU A 414 15.24 -24.24 17.87
CA LEU A 414 14.34 -23.67 18.89
C LEU A 414 14.67 -22.19 19.06
N SER A 415 13.68 -21.32 18.87
CA SER A 415 13.82 -19.89 19.14
C SER A 415 13.54 -19.59 20.61
N THR A 416 14.31 -18.67 21.20
CA THR A 416 14.16 -18.23 22.58
C THR A 416 14.26 -16.71 22.65
N GLY A 417 13.27 -16.06 23.26
CA GLY A 417 13.32 -14.61 23.46
C GLY A 417 14.26 -14.20 24.60
N ASP A 418 14.57 -12.92 24.68
CA ASP A 418 15.60 -12.36 25.57
C ASP A 418 15.19 -12.28 27.04
N ASN A 419 13.88 -12.42 27.31
CA ASN A 419 13.29 -12.29 28.63
C ASN A 419 13.73 -10.98 29.31
N SER A 420 13.73 -9.87 28.58
CA SER A 420 14.02 -8.52 29.08
C SER A 420 12.82 -7.59 28.85
N THR A 421 12.62 -6.62 29.75
CA THR A 421 11.43 -5.77 29.68
C THR A 421 11.60 -4.60 28.71
N PRO A 422 10.59 -4.31 27.86
CA PRO A 422 10.56 -3.11 27.03
C PRO A 422 10.02 -1.87 27.79
N PHE A 423 9.55 -2.04 29.03
CA PHE A 423 8.84 -1.00 29.78
C PHE A 423 9.78 -0.10 30.60
N ASN A 424 9.27 1.06 31.00
CA ASN A 424 10.10 2.07 31.68
C ASN A 424 10.36 1.72 33.14
N GLN A 425 11.50 2.18 33.67
CA GLN A 425 11.76 2.18 35.10
C GLN A 425 10.97 3.32 35.76
N GLY A 426 9.79 3.02 36.33
CA GLY A 426 8.89 4.03 36.90
C GLY A 426 9.47 4.87 38.06
N ASP A 427 10.58 4.44 38.65
CA ASP A 427 11.29 5.10 39.74
C ASP A 427 12.62 5.75 39.31
N SER A 428 12.87 5.87 38.01
CA SER A 428 14.09 6.44 37.44
C SER A 428 13.82 7.77 36.73
N LYS A 429 14.74 8.73 36.86
CA LYS A 429 14.69 9.99 36.10
C LYS A 429 14.94 9.76 34.61
N TYR A 430 15.95 8.94 34.30
CA TYR A 430 16.27 8.52 32.94
C TYR A 430 15.71 7.11 32.74
N ILE A 431 14.91 6.94 31.71
CA ILE A 431 14.11 5.74 31.46
C ILE A 431 14.45 5.11 30.11
N LEU A 432 14.01 3.88 29.90
CA LEU A 432 14.23 3.13 28.66
C LEU A 432 13.66 3.85 27.42
N ASN A 433 12.44 4.38 27.51
CA ASN A 433 11.73 5.11 26.46
C ASN A 433 11.69 4.37 25.11
N GLY A 434 11.53 3.05 25.15
CA GLY A 434 11.46 2.19 23.98
C GLY A 434 12.80 1.93 23.28
N TYR A 435 13.95 2.36 23.79
CA TYR A 435 15.28 2.03 23.23
C TYR A 435 15.80 0.68 23.77
N ALA A 436 17.01 0.28 23.39
CA ALA A 436 17.66 -0.93 23.89
C ALA A 436 17.79 -0.96 25.43
N PRO A 437 17.42 -2.09 26.08
CA PRO A 437 17.56 -2.28 27.53
C PRO A 437 19.02 -2.57 27.90
N LEU A 438 19.70 -1.55 28.44
CA LEU A 438 21.14 -1.55 28.77
C LEU A 438 21.42 -1.08 30.22
N ASP A 439 20.46 -1.22 31.13
CA ASP A 439 20.58 -0.70 32.50
C ASP A 439 21.49 -1.56 33.39
N GLN A 440 22.70 -1.07 33.66
CA GLN A 440 23.71 -1.79 34.43
C GLN A 440 23.59 -1.67 35.96
N ARG A 441 22.58 -0.96 36.46
CA ARG A 441 22.43 -0.74 37.92
C ARG A 441 22.05 -2.04 38.62
N GLN A 442 22.55 -2.24 39.85
CA GLN A 442 22.27 -3.43 40.66
C GLN A 442 20.75 -3.60 40.90
N GLY A 443 20.22 -4.82 40.75
CA GLY A 443 18.79 -5.10 40.92
C GLY A 443 17.90 -4.66 39.75
N ARG A 444 18.51 -4.30 38.60
CA ARG A 444 17.82 -3.89 37.36
C ARG A 444 18.04 -4.87 36.21
N GLU A 445 18.35 -6.13 36.51
CA GLU A 445 18.72 -7.15 35.51
C GLU A 445 17.66 -7.27 34.40
N GLN A 446 16.39 -7.06 34.75
CA GLN A 446 15.24 -7.05 33.84
C GLN A 446 15.39 -6.09 32.65
N TRP A 447 16.10 -4.97 32.85
CA TRP A 447 16.34 -3.91 31.87
C TRP A 447 17.73 -3.99 31.23
N ASP A 448 18.37 -5.16 31.26
CA ASP A 448 19.70 -5.39 30.72
C ASP A 448 19.72 -6.64 29.82
N ALA A 449 19.37 -6.50 28.54
CA ALA A 449 19.36 -7.63 27.59
C ALA A 449 20.75 -8.17 27.26
N ARG A 450 21.82 -7.48 27.68
CA ARG A 450 23.19 -8.00 27.56
C ARG A 450 23.42 -9.24 28.42
N ARG A 451 22.62 -9.44 29.49
CA ARG A 451 22.72 -10.65 30.34
C ARG A 451 22.21 -11.92 29.66
N SER A 452 21.36 -11.78 28.65
CA SER A 452 20.74 -12.86 27.89
C SER A 452 21.21 -12.83 26.44
N SER A 453 20.61 -11.99 25.58
CA SER A 453 20.89 -11.94 24.13
C SER A 453 22.38 -11.80 23.81
N GLY A 454 23.07 -10.88 24.49
CA GLY A 454 24.51 -10.66 24.34
C GLY A 454 25.41 -11.63 25.11
N ASN A 455 24.86 -12.51 25.94
CA ASN A 455 25.63 -13.44 26.76
C ASN A 455 25.78 -14.80 26.06
N SER A 456 27.01 -15.20 25.75
CA SER A 456 27.32 -16.47 25.10
C SER A 456 27.10 -17.69 26.01
N ASN A 457 26.95 -17.48 27.32
CA ASN A 457 26.71 -18.53 28.30
C ASN A 457 25.22 -18.62 28.75
N ASP A 458 24.32 -17.94 28.05
CA ASP A 458 22.88 -17.95 28.31
C ASP A 458 22.10 -18.41 27.06
N LEU A 459 21.03 -19.16 27.25
CA LEU A 459 20.22 -19.71 26.16
C LEU A 459 19.09 -18.80 25.72
N ARG A 460 18.83 -17.67 26.39
CA ARG A 460 17.80 -16.69 26.03
C ARG A 460 18.30 -15.70 24.97
N GLY A 461 17.39 -15.24 24.14
CA GLY A 461 17.68 -14.33 23.02
C GLY A 461 18.55 -15.00 21.95
N LYS A 462 18.20 -16.25 21.59
CA LYS A 462 18.96 -17.14 20.71
C LYS A 462 18.04 -17.89 19.73
N ILE A 463 18.64 -18.47 18.70
CA ILE A 463 18.11 -19.69 18.06
C ILE A 463 19.10 -20.81 18.34
N LEU A 464 18.60 -21.86 18.98
CA LEU A 464 19.37 -23.04 19.36
C LEU A 464 19.27 -24.09 18.26
N ARG A 465 20.31 -24.89 18.06
CA ARG A 465 20.31 -26.03 17.13
C ARG A 465 20.88 -27.28 17.81
N ILE A 466 20.06 -28.31 17.93
CA ILE A 466 20.41 -29.58 18.58
C ILE A 466 19.94 -30.77 17.74
N LYS A 467 20.51 -31.95 17.97
CA LYS A 467 20.01 -33.22 17.41
C LYS A 467 19.51 -34.09 18.53
N VAL A 468 18.19 -34.23 18.65
CA VAL A 468 17.55 -35.02 19.70
C VAL A 468 17.60 -36.50 19.33
N ASN A 469 18.04 -37.34 20.27
CA ASN A 469 18.12 -38.77 20.14
C ASN A 469 16.79 -39.44 20.56
N PRO A 470 16.54 -40.69 20.15
CA PRO A 470 15.31 -41.41 20.53
C PRO A 470 15.06 -41.54 22.04
N ASP A 471 16.09 -41.51 22.87
CA ASP A 471 15.98 -41.58 24.33
C ASP A 471 15.74 -40.20 25.01
N GLY A 472 15.70 -39.12 24.23
CA GLY A 472 15.54 -37.74 24.72
C GLY A 472 16.82 -37.00 25.04
N SER A 473 17.97 -37.69 25.10
CA SER A 473 19.26 -37.01 25.12
C SER A 473 19.46 -36.24 23.80
N TYR A 474 20.35 -35.26 23.77
CA TYR A 474 20.69 -34.57 22.52
C TYR A 474 22.19 -34.49 22.29
N SER A 475 22.57 -34.36 21.02
CA SER A 475 23.93 -34.07 20.58
C SER A 475 24.00 -32.67 19.96
N ILE A 476 25.21 -32.12 19.92
CA ILE A 476 25.49 -30.80 19.32
C ILE A 476 25.92 -31.02 17.86
N PRO A 477 25.14 -30.54 16.88
CA PRO A 477 25.55 -30.56 15.49
C PRO A 477 26.81 -29.73 15.25
N GLU A 478 27.62 -30.13 14.27
CA GLU A 478 28.74 -29.30 13.82
C GLU A 478 28.23 -27.99 13.17
N GLY A 479 29.03 -26.93 13.30
CA GLY A 479 28.74 -25.62 12.72
C GLY A 479 27.86 -24.70 13.57
N ASN A 480 27.59 -25.04 14.83
CA ASN A 480 27.04 -24.07 15.81
C ASN A 480 28.07 -22.98 16.13
N LEU A 481 27.59 -21.82 16.61
CA LEU A 481 28.41 -20.61 16.78
C LEU A 481 29.60 -20.84 17.73
N TYR A 482 29.38 -21.61 18.79
CA TYR A 482 30.41 -21.95 19.76
C TYR A 482 30.70 -23.46 19.75
N PRO A 483 31.95 -23.88 19.47
CA PRO A 483 32.33 -25.28 19.53
C PRO A 483 32.13 -25.87 20.94
N LYS A 484 31.75 -27.16 20.99
CA LYS A 484 31.58 -27.90 22.25
C LYS A 484 32.86 -27.85 23.09
N GLY A 485 32.70 -27.46 24.37
CA GLY A 485 33.81 -27.36 25.33
C GLY A 485 34.48 -25.98 25.39
N THR A 486 34.03 -25.01 24.60
CA THR A 486 34.51 -23.61 24.69
C THR A 486 34.05 -22.99 26.02
N GLU A 487 35.00 -22.55 26.84
CA GLU A 487 34.73 -21.97 28.17
C GLU A 487 33.88 -20.68 28.05
N GLY A 488 32.91 -20.52 28.96
CA GLY A 488 32.02 -19.34 28.97
C GLY A 488 31.01 -19.32 27.81
N THR A 489 30.72 -20.46 27.19
CA THR A 489 29.76 -20.54 26.07
C THR A 489 28.82 -21.74 26.17
N ARG A 490 27.66 -21.61 25.51
CA ARG A 490 26.70 -22.69 25.31
C ARG A 490 26.78 -23.23 23.87
N PRO A 491 27.17 -24.50 23.67
CA PRO A 491 27.35 -25.05 22.32
C PRO A 491 26.03 -25.30 21.57
N GLU A 492 24.88 -25.18 22.24
CA GLU A 492 23.56 -25.23 21.61
C GLU A 492 23.28 -24.01 20.71
N ILE A 493 24.00 -22.91 20.91
CA ILE A 493 23.74 -21.63 20.22
C ILE A 493 24.15 -21.72 18.75
N PHE A 494 23.17 -21.57 17.85
CA PHE A 494 23.41 -21.39 16.42
C PHE A 494 23.35 -19.90 16.03
N VAL A 495 22.34 -19.19 16.54
CA VAL A 495 22.21 -17.74 16.40
C VAL A 495 22.27 -17.09 17.79
N GLN A 496 23.08 -16.05 17.91
CA GLN A 496 23.14 -15.18 19.08
C GLN A 496 22.59 -13.78 18.75
N GLY A 497 22.07 -13.08 19.74
CA GLY A 497 21.76 -11.66 19.62
C GLY A 497 20.37 -11.41 19.07
N ASN A 498 19.37 -12.11 19.60
CA ASN A 498 17.95 -11.87 19.28
C ASN A 498 17.23 -11.28 20.49
N ARG A 499 16.18 -10.50 20.24
CA ARG A 499 15.24 -9.92 21.20
C ARG A 499 14.02 -10.84 21.37
N ASN A 500 13.21 -10.99 20.32
CA ASN A 500 12.02 -11.83 20.26
C ASN A 500 11.90 -12.50 18.86
N PRO A 501 12.68 -13.56 18.59
CA PRO A 501 12.61 -14.32 17.35
C PRO A 501 11.35 -15.21 17.36
N TYR A 502 10.19 -14.63 17.06
CA TYR A 502 8.90 -15.23 17.43
C TYR A 502 8.52 -16.44 16.55
N ARG A 503 8.65 -16.32 15.22
CA ARG A 503 8.42 -17.44 14.28
C ARG A 503 9.65 -17.67 13.42
N ILE A 504 10.11 -18.92 13.40
CA ILE A 504 11.28 -19.36 12.63
C ILE A 504 10.87 -20.31 11.53
N SER A 505 11.67 -20.33 10.47
CA SER A 505 11.49 -21.22 9.33
C SER A 505 12.85 -21.70 8.84
N VAL A 506 12.94 -22.96 8.42
CA VAL A 506 14.17 -23.55 7.91
C VAL A 506 13.98 -23.95 6.46
N ASP A 507 14.83 -23.41 5.58
CA ASP A 507 14.86 -23.77 4.17
C ASP A 507 15.22 -25.26 4.02
N GLN A 508 14.28 -26.04 3.51
CA GLN A 508 14.41 -27.49 3.41
C GLN A 508 15.44 -27.95 2.37
N LYS A 509 15.90 -27.08 1.46
CA LYS A 509 16.97 -27.40 0.50
C LYS A 509 18.32 -26.91 0.98
N LYS A 510 18.41 -25.62 1.31
CA LYS A 510 19.66 -24.92 1.65
C LYS A 510 20.05 -25.07 3.13
N GLY A 511 19.09 -25.31 4.03
CA GLY A 511 19.32 -25.40 5.48
C GLY A 511 19.52 -24.05 6.16
N TRP A 512 19.20 -22.94 5.48
CA TRP A 512 19.25 -21.60 6.04
C TRP A 512 18.05 -21.36 6.96
N VAL A 513 18.26 -20.58 8.01
CA VAL A 513 17.22 -20.24 8.99
C VAL A 513 16.75 -18.82 8.75
N TYR A 514 15.44 -18.63 8.71
CA TYR A 514 14.78 -17.35 8.61
C TYR A 514 13.91 -17.12 9.83
N TRP A 515 13.79 -15.88 10.29
CA TRP A 515 12.88 -15.54 11.37
C TRP A 515 12.44 -14.09 11.31
N GLY A 516 11.27 -13.83 11.86
CA GLY A 516 10.87 -12.47 12.20
C GLY A 516 11.27 -12.12 13.62
N GLU A 517 11.75 -10.89 13.78
CA GLU A 517 12.31 -10.36 15.00
C GLU A 517 11.53 -9.09 15.39
N VAL A 518 10.83 -9.15 16.52
CA VAL A 518 10.10 -7.99 17.03
C VAL A 518 11.07 -7.09 17.77
N GLY A 519 11.27 -5.88 17.25
CA GLY A 519 12.26 -4.94 17.75
C GLY A 519 11.77 -4.01 18.86
N PRO A 520 12.58 -3.00 19.22
CA PRO A 520 12.22 -2.05 20.26
C PRO A 520 11.21 -0.98 19.76
N ASP A 521 10.65 -0.21 20.69
CA ASP A 521 9.49 0.68 20.45
C ASP A 521 9.82 2.17 20.27
N ALA A 522 11.11 2.54 20.27
CA ALA A 522 11.55 3.91 20.06
C ALA A 522 11.04 4.43 18.71
N ARG A 523 10.39 5.61 18.70
CA ARG A 523 9.73 6.15 17.50
C ARG A 523 10.62 7.03 16.64
N LEU A 524 11.48 7.78 17.31
CA LEU A 524 12.37 8.75 16.70
C LEU A 524 13.80 8.32 17.00
N ASP A 525 14.68 8.66 16.08
CA ASP A 525 16.10 8.50 16.32
C ASP A 525 16.56 9.45 17.43
N SER A 526 17.55 9.01 18.21
CA SER A 526 18.30 9.85 19.11
C SER A 526 19.78 9.49 18.96
N LEU A 527 20.28 9.72 17.75
CA LEU A 527 21.60 9.26 17.30
C LEU A 527 22.77 9.83 18.11
N ASP A 528 22.58 10.98 18.77
CA ASP A 528 23.63 11.58 19.61
C ASP A 528 23.63 11.07 21.06
N THR A 529 22.56 10.37 21.49
CA THR A 529 22.43 9.99 22.91
C THR A 529 21.99 8.57 23.21
N ARG A 530 20.99 8.05 22.49
CA ARG A 530 20.45 6.71 22.74
C ARG A 530 20.82 5.74 21.63
N GLY A 531 20.70 6.19 20.38
CA GLY A 531 20.84 5.37 19.18
C GLY A 531 19.62 5.49 18.25
N PRO A 532 19.46 4.55 17.32
CA PRO A 532 18.37 4.58 16.34
C PRO A 532 16.99 4.37 16.96
N ARG A 533 15.96 4.78 16.23
CA ARG A 533 14.57 4.34 16.44
C ARG A 533 14.48 2.82 16.31
N GLY A 534 13.39 2.23 16.76
CA GLY A 534 13.20 0.80 16.69
C GLY A 534 12.91 0.30 15.28
N TYR A 535 13.33 -0.93 14.98
CA TYR A 535 13.11 -1.65 13.73
C TYR A 535 12.62 -3.06 14.03
N ASP A 536 11.57 -3.52 13.36
CA ASP A 536 11.32 -4.96 13.26
C ASP A 536 12.15 -5.49 12.08
N GLU A 537 12.55 -6.75 12.16
CA GLU A 537 13.46 -7.34 11.19
C GLU A 537 12.93 -8.69 10.70
N VAL A 538 13.16 -8.99 9.43
CA VAL A 538 13.26 -10.36 8.96
C VAL A 538 14.74 -10.66 8.83
N ASN A 539 15.18 -11.75 9.44
CA ASN A 539 16.58 -12.12 9.52
C ASN A 539 16.85 -13.43 8.76
N GLN A 540 18.10 -13.62 8.33
CA GLN A 540 18.55 -14.79 7.59
C GLN A 540 19.91 -15.25 8.14
N ALA A 541 19.98 -16.50 8.60
CA ALA A 541 21.23 -17.15 8.97
C ALA A 541 21.57 -18.23 7.93
N ARG A 542 22.50 -17.90 7.01
CA ARG A 542 23.10 -18.86 6.08
C ARG A 542 24.08 -19.82 6.78
N GLN A 543 24.61 -19.37 7.92
CA GLN A 543 25.47 -20.09 8.84
C GLN A 543 25.28 -19.52 10.26
N ALA A 544 25.84 -20.17 11.27
CA ALA A 544 25.81 -19.67 12.64
C ALA A 544 26.42 -18.27 12.75
N GLY A 545 25.86 -17.41 13.61
CA GLY A 545 26.28 -16.01 13.71
C GLY A 545 25.71 -15.24 14.88
N ASN A 546 26.27 -14.05 15.13
CA ASN A 546 25.75 -13.05 16.07
C ASN A 546 24.97 -11.99 15.27
N PHE A 547 23.73 -11.71 15.64
CA PHE A 547 22.81 -10.78 14.95
C PHE A 547 22.54 -9.51 15.78
N GLY A 548 23.38 -9.28 16.79
CA GLY A 548 23.65 -7.91 17.26
C GLY A 548 22.79 -7.39 18.41
N TRP A 549 21.57 -7.88 18.66
CA TRP A 549 20.77 -7.38 19.80
C TRP A 549 21.46 -7.67 21.15
N PRO A 550 21.51 -6.72 22.11
CA PRO A 550 20.87 -5.39 22.14
C PRO A 550 21.76 -4.21 21.71
N TYR A 551 22.87 -4.48 21.03
CA TYR A 551 23.85 -3.48 20.65
C TYR A 551 23.48 -2.77 19.34
N PHE A 552 22.79 -3.49 18.45
CA PHE A 552 22.42 -3.02 17.11
C PHE A 552 20.99 -3.40 16.74
N VAL A 553 20.44 -2.72 15.74
CA VAL A 553 19.18 -3.03 15.03
C VAL A 553 19.32 -2.72 13.53
N GLY A 554 18.48 -3.33 12.70
CA GLY A 554 18.45 -3.15 11.25
C GLY A 554 19.78 -3.50 10.59
N ASN A 555 20.32 -2.58 9.79
CA ASN A 555 21.63 -2.74 9.14
C ASN A 555 22.81 -2.47 10.10
N ASN A 556 22.81 -3.12 11.26
CA ASN A 556 23.78 -2.89 12.35
C ASN A 556 23.84 -1.44 12.86
N TYR A 557 22.71 -0.72 12.89
CA TYR A 557 22.65 0.63 13.44
C TYR A 557 22.95 0.60 14.96
N PRO A 558 24.01 1.28 15.44
CA PRO A 558 24.49 1.10 16.80
C PRO A 558 23.71 1.91 17.84
N TYR A 559 23.44 1.28 18.99
CA TYR A 559 23.04 2.00 20.20
C TYR A 559 24.25 2.57 20.93
N HIS A 560 23.99 3.55 21.80
CA HIS A 560 24.97 4.04 22.77
C HIS A 560 24.94 3.25 24.05
N GLU A 561 26.10 3.12 24.69
CA GLU A 561 26.18 2.73 26.08
C GLU A 561 25.61 3.83 26.99
N PHE A 562 24.30 3.83 27.21
CA PHE A 562 23.60 4.89 27.92
C PHE A 562 23.69 4.72 29.45
N GLU A 563 24.14 5.75 30.17
CA GLU A 563 24.22 5.72 31.63
C GLU A 563 22.93 6.23 32.28
N PHE A 564 22.17 5.34 32.91
CA PHE A 564 20.84 5.63 33.45
C PHE A 564 20.83 6.45 34.75
N VAL A 565 21.97 6.63 35.43
CA VAL A 565 22.07 7.54 36.60
C VAL A 565 22.25 8.98 36.18
N SER A 566 23.20 9.26 35.28
CA SER A 566 23.55 10.61 34.83
C SER A 566 22.76 11.07 33.60
N GLY A 567 22.22 10.13 32.81
CA GLY A 567 21.59 10.41 31.53
C GLY A 567 22.57 10.78 30.43
N THR A 568 23.86 10.46 30.61
CA THR A 568 24.92 10.79 29.65
C THR A 568 25.12 9.66 28.66
N PRO A 569 25.32 9.95 27.37
CA PRO A 569 25.68 8.92 26.40
C PRO A 569 27.13 8.47 26.55
N GLY A 570 27.35 7.17 26.48
CA GLY A 570 28.66 6.55 26.27
C GLY A 570 29.00 6.41 24.80
N LEU A 571 29.99 5.56 24.51
CA LEU A 571 30.39 5.24 23.14
C LEU A 571 29.31 4.41 22.43
N THR A 572 29.27 4.52 21.10
CA THR A 572 28.53 3.57 20.26
C THR A 572 29.24 2.22 20.27
N PHE A 573 28.47 1.15 20.14
CA PHE A 573 29.04 -0.19 19.98
C PHE A 573 29.64 -0.38 18.58
N ASP A 574 30.70 -1.20 18.47
CA ASP A 574 31.37 -1.54 17.21
C ASP A 574 30.81 -2.88 16.68
N PRO A 575 30.16 -2.92 15.51
CA PRO A 575 29.58 -4.16 14.96
C PRO A 575 30.65 -5.21 14.60
N MET A 576 31.89 -4.79 14.30
CA MET A 576 32.97 -5.74 14.01
C MET A 576 33.57 -6.36 15.27
N LYS A 577 33.39 -5.72 16.42
CA LYS A 577 33.91 -6.20 17.70
C LYS A 577 33.01 -5.79 18.87
N PRO A 578 31.79 -6.34 18.99
CA PRO A 578 30.88 -5.96 20.06
C PRO A 578 31.42 -6.40 21.43
N VAL A 579 31.24 -5.56 22.44
CA VAL A 579 31.75 -5.83 23.81
C VAL A 579 30.58 -5.94 24.78
N ASN A 580 30.45 -7.11 25.41
CA ASN A 580 29.52 -7.32 26.51
C ASN A 580 30.16 -6.96 27.85
N ASN A 581 29.94 -5.71 28.25
CA ASN A 581 30.42 -5.15 29.52
C ASN A 581 29.36 -5.14 30.63
N SER A 582 28.25 -5.85 30.45
CA SER A 582 27.24 -5.98 31.50
C SER A 582 27.83 -6.58 32.78
N PRO A 583 27.47 -6.09 33.98
CA PRO A 583 27.84 -6.73 35.23
C PRO A 583 27.20 -8.11 35.41
N ASN A 584 26.18 -8.44 34.59
CA ASN A 584 25.45 -9.70 34.61
C ASN A 584 25.93 -10.68 33.53
N ASN A 585 26.99 -10.35 32.78
CA ASN A 585 27.56 -11.24 31.78
C ASN A 585 28.37 -12.36 32.44
N THR A 586 28.04 -13.60 32.09
CA THR A 586 28.73 -14.82 32.56
C THR A 586 29.44 -15.56 31.42
N GLY A 587 29.44 -15.00 30.21
CA GLY A 587 30.08 -15.54 29.03
C GLY A 587 31.26 -14.71 28.54
N LEU A 588 31.47 -14.73 27.23
CA LEU A 588 32.54 -13.98 26.57
C LEU A 588 32.30 -12.48 26.69
N LYS A 589 33.39 -11.72 26.85
CA LYS A 589 33.35 -10.26 26.87
C LYS A 589 33.44 -9.66 25.47
N GLU A 590 34.31 -10.20 24.62
CA GLU A 590 34.39 -9.84 23.21
C GLU A 590 33.53 -10.83 22.42
N LEU A 591 32.54 -10.33 21.69
CA LEU A 591 31.59 -11.15 20.94
C LEU A 591 32.02 -11.28 19.48
N PRO A 592 31.53 -12.30 18.76
CA PRO A 592 31.69 -12.37 17.31
C PRO A 592 31.09 -11.13 16.61
N PRO A 593 31.59 -10.77 15.40
CA PRO A 593 31.04 -9.68 14.60
C PRO A 593 29.53 -9.83 14.40
N ALA A 594 28.80 -8.71 14.48
CA ALA A 594 27.37 -8.66 14.25
C ALA A 594 27.05 -8.73 12.75
N GLN A 595 26.10 -9.58 12.38
CA GLN A 595 25.53 -9.67 11.04
C GLN A 595 24.33 -8.72 10.95
N PRO A 596 24.19 -7.96 9.85
CA PRO A 596 23.04 -7.08 9.66
C PRO A 596 21.77 -7.89 9.40
N ALA A 597 20.62 -7.26 9.65
CA ALA A 597 19.33 -7.82 9.29
C ALA A 597 19.18 -8.01 7.77
N PHE A 598 18.39 -9.01 7.37
CA PHE A 598 18.13 -9.28 5.95
C PHE A 598 17.14 -8.25 5.37
N ILE A 599 16.08 -7.93 6.11
CA ILE A 599 15.08 -6.89 5.80
C ILE A 599 14.71 -6.19 7.12
N TRP A 600 14.53 -4.87 7.14
CA TRP A 600 14.17 -4.13 8.36
C TRP A 600 13.20 -2.97 8.10
N TYR A 601 12.31 -2.68 9.06
CA TYR A 601 11.34 -1.59 8.92
C TYR A 601 10.91 -0.93 10.25
N PRO A 602 10.77 0.41 10.26
CA PRO A 602 10.27 1.17 11.39
C PRO A 602 8.73 1.25 11.38
N TYR A 603 8.15 1.90 12.39
CA TYR A 603 6.72 2.22 12.40
C TYR A 603 6.32 3.10 11.20
N ALA A 604 7.21 4.00 10.79
CA ALA A 604 7.09 4.76 9.55
C ALA A 604 7.45 3.88 8.34
N GLU A 605 7.23 4.40 7.14
CA GLU A 605 7.73 3.76 5.93
C GLU A 605 9.26 3.60 6.00
N SER A 606 9.75 2.43 5.59
CA SER A 606 11.18 2.16 5.56
C SER A 606 11.81 2.84 4.35
N PRO A 607 12.88 3.63 4.50
CA PRO A 607 13.58 4.18 3.35
C PRO A 607 14.30 3.10 2.53
N ASP A 608 14.63 1.97 3.16
CA ASP A 608 15.35 0.85 2.52
C ASP A 608 14.41 -0.21 1.94
N PHE A 609 13.16 -0.27 2.45
CA PHE A 609 12.14 -1.27 2.08
C PHE A 609 10.73 -0.66 2.11
N PRO A 610 10.45 0.38 1.29
CA PRO A 610 9.18 1.12 1.31
C PRO A 610 7.97 0.23 1.08
N ALA A 611 8.13 -0.86 0.32
CA ALA A 611 7.07 -1.83 0.05
C ALA A 611 6.41 -2.41 1.32
N LEU A 612 7.09 -2.41 2.47
CA LEU A 612 6.55 -2.90 3.75
C LEU A 612 5.51 -1.96 4.38
N GLY A 613 5.41 -0.72 3.89
CA GLY A 613 4.46 0.30 4.34
C GLY A 613 4.74 0.85 5.74
N SER A 614 3.72 1.44 6.36
CA SER A 614 3.77 2.02 7.71
C SER A 614 2.66 1.46 8.60
N GLY A 615 2.72 1.71 9.91
CA GLY A 615 1.77 1.22 10.92
C GLY A 615 2.46 0.42 12.02
N GLY A 616 1.67 -0.25 12.89
CA GLY A 616 2.22 -1.18 13.88
C GLY A 616 3.03 -2.30 13.21
N ARG A 617 3.90 -2.97 13.97
CA ARG A 617 4.85 -3.94 13.42
C ARG A 617 4.89 -5.21 14.25
N ASN A 618 4.96 -6.34 13.57
CA ASN A 618 5.32 -7.62 14.18
C ASN A 618 5.75 -8.56 13.05
N ALA A 619 7.04 -8.51 12.72
CA ALA A 619 7.63 -9.31 11.64
C ALA A 619 7.63 -10.80 11.97
N MET A 620 7.32 -11.64 10.98
CA MET A 620 7.41 -13.10 11.03
C MET A 620 7.95 -13.64 9.70
N ALA A 621 8.59 -14.81 9.74
CA ALA A 621 9.10 -15.49 8.55
C ALA A 621 8.43 -16.85 8.40
N GLY A 622 7.92 -17.10 7.20
CA GLY A 622 7.30 -18.36 6.79
C GLY A 622 8.23 -19.23 5.94
N PRO A 623 7.70 -20.24 5.25
CA PRO A 623 8.48 -21.20 4.47
C PRO A 623 9.13 -20.57 3.23
N VAL A 624 10.28 -21.12 2.83
CA VAL A 624 10.79 -20.98 1.45
C VAL A 624 10.12 -22.06 0.61
N TYR A 625 9.39 -21.66 -0.43
CA TYR A 625 8.64 -22.58 -1.26
C TYR A 625 9.51 -23.21 -2.35
N TYR A 626 9.38 -24.51 -2.56
CA TYR A 626 10.03 -25.24 -3.65
C TYR A 626 9.04 -26.18 -4.31
N SER A 627 8.73 -25.95 -5.59
CA SER A 627 7.64 -26.64 -6.28
C SER A 627 7.90 -28.11 -6.59
N ASP A 628 9.16 -28.55 -6.54
CA ASP A 628 9.60 -29.93 -6.72
C ASP A 628 9.52 -30.77 -5.43
N LEU A 629 9.25 -30.14 -4.28
CA LEU A 629 8.92 -30.85 -3.04
C LEU A 629 7.48 -31.38 -3.02
N TYR A 630 6.65 -30.94 -3.97
CA TYR A 630 5.23 -31.27 -4.03
C TYR A 630 4.86 -31.88 -5.37
N THR A 631 4.04 -32.93 -5.33
CA THR A 631 3.57 -33.64 -6.53
C THR A 631 2.10 -33.42 -6.82
N ALA A 632 1.35 -32.83 -5.89
CA ALA A 632 -0.07 -32.54 -6.04
C ALA A 632 -0.31 -31.41 -7.04
N ASP A 633 -1.46 -31.47 -7.73
CA ASP A 633 -1.88 -30.44 -8.69
C ASP A 633 -2.23 -29.10 -8.02
N THR A 634 -2.50 -29.13 -6.72
CA THR A 634 -2.77 -27.98 -5.84
C THR A 634 -1.52 -27.18 -5.48
N LYS A 635 -0.32 -27.67 -5.83
CA LYS A 635 0.93 -26.98 -5.54
C LYS A 635 0.96 -25.59 -6.17
N PHE A 636 1.59 -24.64 -5.49
CA PHE A 636 1.78 -23.30 -6.03
C PHE A 636 2.65 -23.32 -7.31
N PRO A 637 2.44 -22.38 -8.24
CA PRO A 637 3.16 -22.35 -9.51
C PRO A 637 4.65 -22.10 -9.32
N ASP A 638 5.45 -22.52 -10.31
CA ASP A 638 6.92 -22.39 -10.31
C ASP A 638 7.40 -20.93 -10.17
N TYR A 639 6.54 -19.94 -10.41
CA TYR A 639 6.80 -18.53 -10.12
C TYR A 639 7.26 -18.28 -8.67
N TYR A 640 6.76 -19.05 -7.69
CA TYR A 640 7.16 -18.92 -6.28
C TYR A 640 8.35 -19.81 -5.88
N ASN A 641 8.88 -20.61 -6.80
CA ASN A 641 9.97 -21.53 -6.49
C ASN A 641 11.23 -20.79 -6.04
N GLY A 642 11.74 -21.12 -4.85
CA GLY A 642 12.87 -20.46 -4.19
C GLY A 642 12.55 -19.17 -3.46
N LYS A 643 11.29 -18.72 -3.42
CA LYS A 643 10.89 -17.49 -2.72
C LYS A 643 10.59 -17.74 -1.24
N LEU A 644 11.00 -16.81 -0.40
CA LEU A 644 10.65 -16.79 1.03
C LEU A 644 9.31 -16.07 1.21
N PHE A 645 8.36 -16.70 1.89
CA PHE A 645 7.17 -15.99 2.36
C PHE A 645 7.45 -15.32 3.70
N ILE A 646 7.20 -14.00 3.77
CA ILE A 646 7.26 -13.22 5.01
C ILE A 646 5.87 -12.64 5.28
N TYR A 647 5.57 -12.39 6.55
CA TYR A 647 4.27 -11.86 6.94
C TYR A 647 4.37 -10.98 8.18
N ASP A 648 3.41 -10.06 8.33
CA ASP A 648 3.32 -9.18 9.50
C ASP A 648 1.98 -9.39 10.21
N TRP A 649 2.05 -9.70 11.50
CA TRP A 649 0.89 -9.98 12.32
C TRP A 649 0.00 -8.75 12.57
N ILE A 650 0.57 -7.53 12.67
CA ILE A 650 -0.23 -6.31 12.87
C ILE A 650 -0.80 -5.79 11.56
N ARG A 651 0.03 -5.73 10.51
CA ARG A 651 -0.34 -5.14 9.22
C ARG A 651 -1.13 -6.10 8.33
N GLY A 652 -1.11 -7.40 8.62
CA GLY A 652 -1.98 -8.39 8.00
C GLY A 652 -1.66 -8.67 6.52
N TRP A 653 -0.42 -8.42 6.09
CA TRP A 653 0.05 -8.75 4.74
C TRP A 653 0.94 -9.99 4.73
N ILE A 654 1.00 -10.63 3.57
CA ILE A 654 1.98 -11.64 3.20
C ILE A 654 2.75 -11.10 1.99
N LYS A 655 4.06 -11.31 1.95
CA LYS A 655 4.91 -10.96 0.81
C LYS A 655 5.80 -12.13 0.41
N ALA A 656 6.00 -12.30 -0.88
CA ALA A 656 6.98 -13.22 -1.42
C ALA A 656 8.28 -12.45 -1.70
N VAL A 657 9.39 -12.94 -1.15
CA VAL A 657 10.72 -12.35 -1.31
C VAL A 657 11.50 -13.17 -2.32
N THR A 658 11.91 -12.52 -3.41
CA THR A 658 12.82 -13.09 -4.40
C THR A 658 14.25 -12.82 -3.95
N MET A 659 15.03 -13.89 -3.88
CA MET A 659 16.47 -13.84 -3.57
C MET A 659 17.28 -14.19 -4.81
N ASP A 660 18.50 -13.67 -4.89
CA ASP A 660 19.45 -14.14 -5.88
C ASP A 660 19.98 -15.56 -5.56
N GLU A 661 20.83 -16.11 -6.42
CA GLU A 661 21.41 -17.45 -6.22
C GLU A 661 22.21 -17.55 -4.91
N ASN A 662 22.89 -16.46 -4.53
CA ASN A 662 23.76 -16.39 -3.37
C ASN A 662 22.96 -16.25 -2.05
N GLY A 663 21.68 -15.88 -2.16
CA GLY A 663 20.73 -15.67 -1.06
C GLY A 663 20.44 -14.22 -0.69
N ASP A 664 21.02 -13.25 -1.39
CA ASP A 664 20.80 -11.82 -1.13
C ASP A 664 19.42 -11.38 -1.61
N PHE A 665 18.89 -10.34 -0.98
CA PHE A 665 17.59 -9.76 -1.33
C PHE A 665 17.64 -9.19 -2.76
N SER A 666 16.68 -9.57 -3.61
CA SER A 666 16.56 -9.02 -4.95
C SER A 666 15.33 -8.14 -5.13
N LYS A 667 14.15 -8.63 -4.72
CA LYS A 667 12.87 -7.90 -4.71
C LYS A 667 11.86 -8.57 -3.80
N MET A 668 10.76 -7.89 -3.50
CA MET A 668 9.60 -8.48 -2.84
C MET A 668 8.31 -8.02 -3.47
N GLU A 669 7.30 -8.89 -3.46
CA GLU A 669 5.97 -8.58 -3.97
C GLU A 669 4.88 -8.94 -2.94
N PRO A 670 3.74 -8.25 -2.94
CA PRO A 670 2.59 -8.69 -2.15
C PRO A 670 2.06 -10.04 -2.64
N PHE A 671 1.67 -10.90 -1.71
CA PHE A 671 0.94 -12.14 -1.98
C PHE A 671 -0.50 -11.98 -1.54
N MET A 672 -1.44 -12.14 -2.48
CA MET A 672 -2.88 -11.92 -2.29
C MET A 672 -3.25 -10.58 -1.61
N PRO A 673 -2.83 -9.41 -2.16
CA PRO A 673 -3.07 -8.10 -1.54
C PRO A 673 -4.55 -7.72 -1.36
N GLY A 674 -5.47 -8.29 -2.15
CA GLY A 674 -6.92 -8.12 -1.99
C GLY A 674 -7.53 -8.97 -0.88
N THR A 675 -6.76 -9.91 -0.32
CA THR A 675 -7.24 -10.89 0.66
C THR A 675 -6.98 -10.43 2.10
N LYS A 676 -8.02 -10.49 2.94
CA LYS A 676 -7.92 -10.11 4.35
C LYS A 676 -7.41 -11.28 5.20
N PHE A 677 -6.35 -11.03 5.97
CA PHE A 677 -5.84 -11.92 7.01
C PHE A 677 -6.00 -11.31 8.41
N ASN A 678 -6.32 -12.13 9.41
CA ASN A 678 -6.58 -11.70 10.78
C ASN A 678 -5.45 -12.13 11.70
N ALA A 679 -4.41 -11.31 11.75
CA ALA A 679 -3.33 -11.46 12.72
C ALA A 679 -2.62 -12.82 12.59
N LEU A 680 -1.97 -13.00 11.42
CA LEU A 680 -1.20 -14.17 11.00
C LEU A 680 -0.14 -14.51 12.06
N ILE A 681 -0.27 -15.65 12.75
CA ILE A 681 0.63 -16.03 13.84
C ILE A 681 1.55 -17.18 13.47
N ASP A 682 1.18 -18.00 12.48
CA ASP A 682 1.99 -19.12 12.00
C ASP A 682 1.64 -19.49 10.55
N MET A 683 2.59 -20.09 9.84
CA MET A 683 2.46 -20.46 8.43
C MET A 683 3.30 -21.69 8.08
N GLU A 684 2.68 -22.72 7.52
CA GLU A 684 3.35 -23.94 7.06
C GLU A 684 2.89 -24.36 5.66
N MET A 685 3.74 -25.06 4.91
CA MET A 685 3.32 -25.77 3.70
C MET A 685 2.87 -27.19 4.07
N GLY A 686 1.69 -27.58 3.62
CA GLY A 686 1.20 -28.96 3.74
C GLY A 686 1.88 -29.91 2.75
N PRO A 687 1.88 -31.22 3.02
CA PRO A 687 2.40 -32.23 2.08
C PRO A 687 1.60 -32.29 0.76
N ASP A 688 0.41 -31.71 0.71
CA ASP A 688 -0.43 -31.49 -0.46
C ASP A 688 -0.03 -30.25 -1.29
N GLY A 689 1.03 -29.53 -0.89
CA GLY A 689 1.51 -28.35 -1.60
C GLY A 689 0.68 -27.08 -1.39
N ASN A 690 -0.33 -27.12 -0.51
CA ASN A 690 -1.10 -25.96 -0.09
C ASN A 690 -0.41 -25.22 1.06
N MET A 691 -0.68 -23.93 1.19
CA MET A 691 -0.20 -23.14 2.32
C MET A 691 -1.28 -23.09 3.40
N TYR A 692 -0.91 -23.42 4.63
CA TYR A 692 -1.78 -23.30 5.79
C TYR A 692 -1.29 -22.17 6.67
N ILE A 693 -2.24 -21.44 7.24
CA ILE A 693 -2.02 -20.23 7.99
C ILE A 693 -2.83 -20.32 9.28
N LEU A 694 -2.18 -20.10 10.42
CA LEU A 694 -2.86 -19.94 11.69
C LEU A 694 -3.14 -18.45 11.92
N GLU A 695 -4.40 -18.12 12.18
CA GLU A 695 -4.86 -16.76 12.45
C GLU A 695 -5.19 -16.62 13.94
N TYR A 696 -4.47 -15.73 14.63
CA TYR A 696 -4.71 -15.43 16.04
C TYR A 696 -6.02 -14.69 16.27
N GLY A 697 -6.51 -13.97 15.25
CA GLY A 697 -7.64 -13.06 15.36
C GLY A 697 -7.29 -11.73 16.01
N ASN A 698 -8.21 -10.76 15.98
CA ASN A 698 -7.93 -9.41 16.46
C ASN A 698 -8.31 -9.24 17.94
N GLY A 699 -7.29 -9.24 18.80
CA GLY A 699 -7.44 -8.98 20.23
C GLY A 699 -6.44 -9.79 21.05
N TRP A 700 -5.53 -9.09 21.74
CA TRP A 700 -4.50 -9.73 22.56
C TRP A 700 -5.10 -10.46 23.77
N PHE A 701 -4.52 -11.61 24.11
CA PHE A 701 -4.86 -12.40 25.30
C PHE A 701 -6.34 -12.81 25.43
N SER A 702 -7.04 -13.02 24.32
CA SER A 702 -8.45 -13.38 24.29
C SER A 702 -8.80 -14.45 23.26
N LYS A 703 -9.96 -15.07 23.46
CA LYS A 703 -10.66 -15.82 22.42
C LYS A 703 -11.20 -14.82 21.39
N ASN A 704 -10.81 -14.98 20.14
CA ASN A 704 -11.12 -14.02 19.08
C ASN A 704 -12.10 -14.66 18.08
N PRO A 705 -13.21 -13.99 17.72
CA PRO A 705 -14.21 -14.53 16.79
C PRO A 705 -13.68 -14.68 15.36
N ASP A 706 -12.56 -14.03 15.05
CA ASP A 706 -11.86 -14.05 13.77
C ASP A 706 -10.54 -14.84 13.82
N SER A 707 -10.33 -15.64 14.87
CA SER A 707 -9.26 -16.66 14.90
C SER A 707 -9.66 -17.87 14.08
N GLY A 708 -8.70 -18.57 13.46
CA GLY A 708 -9.00 -19.71 12.59
C GLY A 708 -7.76 -20.34 11.99
N ILE A 709 -7.96 -21.44 11.25
CA ILE A 709 -6.97 -21.99 10.32
C ILE A 709 -7.43 -21.60 8.91
N SER A 710 -6.54 -21.04 8.11
CA SER A 710 -6.79 -20.73 6.71
C SER A 710 -5.91 -21.57 5.82
N ARG A 711 -6.50 -22.25 4.83
CA ARG A 711 -5.79 -22.92 3.76
C ARG A 711 -5.87 -22.07 2.50
N ILE A 712 -4.74 -21.90 1.83
CA ILE A 712 -4.63 -21.23 0.54
C ILE A 712 -4.43 -22.30 -0.54
N ASP A 713 -5.45 -22.44 -1.37
CA ASP A 713 -5.50 -23.36 -2.50
C ASP A 713 -5.11 -22.64 -3.79
N PHE A 714 -4.27 -23.24 -4.63
CA PHE A 714 -4.00 -22.74 -5.99
C PHE A 714 -4.85 -23.46 -7.04
N ASN A 715 -5.62 -22.70 -7.81
CA ASN A 715 -6.37 -23.18 -8.96
C ASN A 715 -5.64 -22.84 -10.28
N GLY A 716 -4.87 -23.81 -10.78
CA GLY A 716 -4.22 -23.73 -12.10
C GLY A 716 -5.17 -24.02 -13.27
N GLY A 717 -6.39 -24.50 -13.02
CA GLY A 717 -7.38 -24.83 -14.04
C GLY A 717 -8.25 -23.65 -14.49
N ASN A 718 -9.34 -23.99 -15.18
CA ASN A 718 -10.41 -23.07 -15.57
C ASN A 718 -11.11 -22.51 -14.33
N ARG A 719 -11.51 -21.24 -14.36
CA ARG A 719 -12.14 -20.54 -13.22
C ARG A 719 -13.56 -20.12 -13.55
N ALA A 720 -14.41 -20.08 -12.53
CA ALA A 720 -15.78 -19.63 -12.71
C ALA A 720 -15.80 -18.13 -13.12
N PRO A 721 -16.71 -17.73 -14.01
CA PRO A 721 -16.96 -16.33 -14.32
C PRO A 721 -17.32 -15.52 -13.08
N VAL A 722 -16.99 -14.23 -13.07
CA VAL A 722 -17.39 -13.30 -12.01
C VAL A 722 -18.47 -12.36 -12.54
N VAL A 723 -19.61 -12.27 -11.84
CA VAL A 723 -20.63 -11.23 -12.11
C VAL A 723 -20.46 -10.10 -11.10
N ALA A 724 -19.83 -9.02 -11.55
CA ALA A 724 -19.50 -7.86 -10.72
C ALA A 724 -20.74 -7.04 -10.32
N GLU A 725 -21.72 -6.91 -11.23
CA GLU A 725 -22.90 -6.09 -11.00
C GLU A 725 -24.12 -6.63 -11.75
N ILE A 726 -25.29 -6.43 -11.15
CA ILE A 726 -26.58 -6.49 -11.83
C ILE A 726 -27.32 -5.18 -11.54
N SER A 727 -27.90 -4.58 -12.58
CA SER A 727 -28.70 -3.36 -12.49
C SER A 727 -30.04 -3.55 -13.18
N ALA A 728 -31.06 -2.85 -12.67
CA ALA A 728 -32.38 -2.74 -13.24
C ALA A 728 -32.65 -1.26 -13.53
N ASP A 729 -33.17 -0.94 -14.72
CA ASP A 729 -33.57 0.44 -15.05
C ASP A 729 -34.75 0.94 -14.19
N LYS A 730 -35.52 0.01 -13.62
CA LYS A 730 -36.61 0.25 -12.67
C LYS A 730 -36.60 -0.81 -11.58
N SER A 731 -36.69 -0.37 -10.33
CA SER A 731 -36.81 -1.25 -9.16
C SER A 731 -38.26 -1.41 -8.69
N SER A 732 -39.20 -0.58 -9.17
CA SER A 732 -40.61 -0.63 -8.78
C SER A 732 -41.53 -0.04 -9.86
N GLY A 733 -42.82 -0.35 -9.81
CA GLY A 733 -43.86 0.28 -10.64
C GLY A 733 -45.13 -0.56 -10.78
N GLU A 734 -46.17 0.00 -11.42
CA GLU A 734 -47.43 -0.72 -11.66
C GLU A 734 -47.27 -1.92 -12.60
N ILE A 735 -48.11 -2.92 -12.41
CA ILE A 735 -48.23 -4.04 -13.36
C ILE A 735 -49.08 -3.63 -14.58
N PRO A 736 -48.68 -4.00 -15.81
CA PRO A 736 -47.48 -4.76 -16.17
C PRO A 736 -46.19 -3.91 -16.12
N LEU A 737 -45.23 -4.34 -15.30
CA LEU A 737 -43.96 -3.63 -15.11
C LEU A 737 -42.89 -4.21 -16.04
N LYS A 738 -42.54 -3.45 -17.07
CA LYS A 738 -41.39 -3.78 -17.93
C LYS A 738 -40.09 -3.24 -17.33
N VAL A 739 -39.13 -4.13 -17.13
CA VAL A 739 -37.79 -3.87 -16.57
C VAL A 739 -36.72 -4.35 -17.53
N ASN A 740 -35.70 -3.53 -17.74
CA ASN A 740 -34.49 -3.88 -18.47
C ASN A 740 -33.35 -4.09 -17.48
N PHE A 741 -32.84 -5.31 -17.44
CA PHE A 741 -31.69 -5.70 -16.65
C PHE A 741 -30.42 -5.63 -17.48
N LYS A 742 -29.32 -5.23 -16.82
CA LYS A 742 -27.96 -5.33 -17.35
C LYS A 742 -27.06 -5.95 -16.30
N ALA A 743 -26.13 -6.77 -16.75
CA ALA A 743 -25.11 -7.37 -15.92
C ALA A 743 -23.73 -6.90 -16.38
N THR A 744 -22.79 -6.87 -15.46
CA THR A 744 -21.36 -6.74 -15.76
C THR A 744 -20.71 -8.03 -15.29
N ALA A 745 -20.21 -8.84 -16.23
CA ALA A 745 -19.51 -10.07 -15.90
C ALA A 745 -18.25 -10.23 -16.74
N SER A 746 -17.28 -10.94 -16.19
CA SER A 746 -16.01 -11.24 -16.84
C SER A 746 -15.60 -12.67 -16.57
N ASP A 747 -15.08 -13.32 -17.60
CA ASP A 747 -14.43 -14.61 -17.47
C ASP A 747 -12.92 -14.41 -17.26
N PRO A 748 -12.30 -15.06 -16.26
CA PRO A 748 -10.86 -14.93 -16.03
C PRO A 748 -9.99 -15.44 -17.18
N GLU A 749 -10.44 -16.43 -17.94
CA GLU A 749 -9.77 -16.95 -19.14
C GLU A 749 -10.15 -16.14 -20.40
N LYS A 750 -11.00 -15.11 -20.26
CA LYS A 750 -11.56 -14.27 -21.32
C LYS A 750 -12.41 -15.06 -22.32
N ASP A 751 -13.00 -16.17 -21.87
CA ASP A 751 -13.92 -16.96 -22.68
C ASP A 751 -15.26 -16.24 -22.90
N ALA A 752 -15.95 -16.63 -23.97
CA ALA A 752 -17.29 -16.13 -24.27
C ALA A 752 -18.32 -16.70 -23.29
N LEU A 753 -19.09 -15.83 -22.63
CA LEU A 753 -20.06 -16.18 -21.59
C LEU A 753 -21.49 -16.35 -22.11
N SER A 754 -22.29 -17.11 -21.35
CA SER A 754 -23.75 -17.15 -21.45
C SER A 754 -24.40 -16.82 -20.12
N TYR A 755 -25.57 -16.19 -20.12
CA TYR A 755 -26.20 -15.62 -18.93
C TYR A 755 -27.56 -16.25 -18.68
N THR A 756 -27.73 -16.91 -17.53
CA THR A 756 -29.02 -17.45 -17.07
C THR A 756 -29.61 -16.53 -16.02
N TRP A 757 -30.74 -15.91 -16.33
CA TRP A 757 -31.46 -14.98 -15.46
C TRP A 757 -32.54 -15.72 -14.69
N ASP A 758 -32.44 -15.78 -13.36
CA ASP A 758 -33.53 -16.18 -12.48
C ASP A 758 -34.36 -14.95 -12.14
N LEU A 759 -35.64 -14.96 -12.50
CA LEU A 759 -36.54 -13.82 -12.37
C LEU A 759 -37.24 -13.76 -11.00
N GLY A 760 -36.91 -14.64 -10.06
CA GLY A 760 -37.50 -14.66 -8.71
C GLY A 760 -38.95 -15.12 -8.65
N ASN A 761 -39.50 -15.61 -9.77
CA ASN A 761 -40.87 -16.12 -9.91
C ASN A 761 -40.93 -17.60 -10.33
N GLY A 762 -39.82 -18.32 -10.19
CA GLY A 762 -39.66 -19.70 -10.65
C GLY A 762 -39.44 -19.86 -12.16
N LYS A 763 -39.30 -18.76 -12.92
CA LYS A 763 -38.90 -18.78 -14.33
C LYS A 763 -37.46 -18.33 -14.50
N THR A 764 -36.80 -18.92 -15.48
CA THR A 764 -35.45 -18.55 -15.90
C THR A 764 -35.40 -18.23 -17.39
N GLU A 765 -34.58 -17.26 -17.79
CA GLU A 765 -34.31 -16.91 -19.18
C GLU A 765 -32.81 -17.03 -19.48
N THR A 766 -32.41 -17.20 -20.73
CA THR A 766 -30.97 -17.28 -21.10
C THR A 766 -30.62 -16.35 -22.25
N THR A 767 -29.51 -15.63 -22.12
CA THR A 767 -29.00 -14.67 -23.11
C THR A 767 -27.50 -14.87 -23.35
N THR A 768 -27.00 -14.46 -24.52
CA THR A 768 -25.55 -14.40 -24.81
C THR A 768 -24.97 -13.01 -24.53
N GLU A 769 -25.81 -11.98 -24.60
CA GLU A 769 -25.48 -10.63 -24.17
C GLU A 769 -25.80 -10.48 -22.67
N PRO A 770 -25.06 -9.65 -21.93
CA PRO A 770 -25.30 -9.42 -20.51
C PRO A 770 -26.49 -8.49 -20.24
N SER A 771 -27.62 -8.70 -20.94
CA SER A 771 -28.83 -7.91 -20.76
C SER A 771 -30.10 -8.73 -21.02
N LEU A 772 -31.17 -8.40 -20.30
CA LEU A 772 -32.49 -9.02 -20.43
C LEU A 772 -33.60 -7.97 -20.28
N SER A 773 -34.62 -8.02 -21.14
CA SER A 773 -35.84 -7.24 -20.96
C SER A 773 -36.99 -8.18 -20.57
N TYR A 774 -37.60 -7.97 -19.40
CA TYR A 774 -38.69 -8.81 -18.90
C TYR A 774 -39.87 -7.96 -18.42
N THR A 775 -41.08 -8.53 -18.45
CA THR A 775 -42.31 -7.85 -17.99
C THR A 775 -43.00 -8.65 -16.90
N PHE A 776 -43.10 -8.08 -15.71
CA PHE A 776 -43.81 -8.64 -14.57
C PHE A 776 -45.29 -8.28 -14.63
N ASN A 777 -46.16 -9.29 -14.66
CA ASN A 777 -47.61 -9.12 -14.82
C ASN A 777 -48.40 -9.38 -13.53
N GLU A 778 -47.74 -9.88 -12.49
CA GLU A 778 -48.34 -10.21 -11.19
C GLU A 778 -47.72 -9.35 -10.10
N ILE A 779 -48.52 -8.96 -9.11
CA ILE A 779 -48.05 -8.23 -7.94
C ILE A 779 -47.08 -9.13 -7.18
N GLY A 780 -45.91 -8.62 -6.83
CA GLY A 780 -44.93 -9.41 -6.10
C GLY A 780 -43.57 -8.74 -5.96
N GLU A 781 -42.78 -9.33 -5.07
CA GLU A 781 -41.36 -9.02 -4.87
C GLU A 781 -40.53 -10.05 -5.61
N TYR A 782 -39.71 -9.60 -6.54
CA TYR A 782 -38.90 -10.46 -7.39
C TYR A 782 -37.42 -10.21 -7.10
N GLU A 783 -36.75 -11.23 -6.60
CA GLU A 783 -35.30 -11.22 -6.40
C GLU A 783 -34.61 -11.74 -7.66
N VAL A 784 -34.30 -10.82 -8.59
CA VAL A 784 -33.69 -11.20 -9.87
C VAL A 784 -32.19 -11.44 -9.68
N LYS A 785 -31.70 -12.57 -10.18
CA LYS A 785 -30.29 -12.95 -10.19
C LYS A 785 -29.87 -13.33 -11.61
N VAL A 786 -28.59 -13.16 -11.93
CA VAL A 786 -28.02 -13.69 -13.17
C VAL A 786 -26.84 -14.58 -12.85
N THR A 787 -26.75 -15.70 -13.55
CA THR A 787 -25.63 -16.63 -13.50
C THR A 787 -24.91 -16.57 -14.85
N ALA A 788 -23.66 -16.13 -14.85
CA ALA A 788 -22.79 -16.21 -16.01
C ALA A 788 -22.14 -17.59 -16.05
N ASN A 789 -22.18 -18.26 -17.19
CA ASN A 789 -21.65 -19.60 -17.42
C ASN A 789 -20.58 -19.55 -18.51
N ASP A 790 -19.47 -20.23 -18.28
CA ASP A 790 -18.41 -20.41 -19.25
C ASP A 790 -18.62 -21.68 -20.12
N PRO A 791 -17.83 -21.86 -21.20
CA PRO A 791 -17.90 -23.05 -22.05
C PRO A 791 -17.39 -24.35 -21.37
N SER A 792 -16.59 -24.22 -20.31
CA SER A 792 -16.01 -25.32 -19.53
C SER A 792 -16.98 -25.90 -18.50
N GLY A 793 -18.13 -25.25 -18.28
CA GLY A 793 -19.20 -25.66 -17.38
C GLY A 793 -19.13 -25.05 -15.98
N LEU A 794 -18.25 -24.09 -15.70
CA LEU A 794 -18.27 -23.33 -14.45
C LEU A 794 -19.15 -22.09 -14.59
N SER A 795 -19.63 -21.58 -13.45
CA SER A 795 -20.57 -20.46 -13.43
C SER A 795 -20.43 -19.60 -12.19
N GLY A 796 -20.66 -18.29 -12.31
CA GLY A 796 -20.77 -17.37 -11.19
C GLY A 796 -22.10 -16.63 -11.19
N THR A 797 -22.66 -16.41 -9.99
CA THR A 797 -23.97 -15.77 -9.82
C THR A 797 -23.83 -14.39 -9.21
N SER A 798 -24.63 -13.44 -9.69
CA SER A 798 -24.69 -12.07 -9.19
C SER A 798 -25.28 -11.99 -7.79
N THR A 799 -25.15 -10.81 -7.18
CA THR A 799 -26.06 -10.35 -6.12
C THR A 799 -27.50 -10.20 -6.65
N VAL A 800 -28.44 -9.80 -5.79
CA VAL A 800 -29.86 -9.67 -6.15
C VAL A 800 -30.20 -8.26 -6.63
N ALA A 801 -30.91 -8.15 -7.75
CA ALA A 801 -31.67 -6.96 -8.12
C ALA A 801 -33.13 -7.14 -7.69
N SER A 802 -33.58 -6.40 -6.67
CA SER A 802 -34.97 -6.44 -6.21
C SER A 802 -35.89 -5.63 -7.12
N VAL A 803 -36.97 -6.25 -7.58
CA VAL A 803 -38.04 -5.61 -8.35
C VAL A 803 -39.37 -5.76 -7.62
N TYR A 804 -40.06 -4.64 -7.41
CA TYR A 804 -41.34 -4.53 -6.73
C TYR A 804 -42.44 -4.22 -7.75
N ALA A 805 -43.10 -5.24 -8.28
CA ALA A 805 -44.17 -5.02 -9.25
C ALA A 805 -45.51 -4.89 -8.51
N GLY A 806 -46.25 -3.81 -8.79
CA GLY A 806 -47.53 -3.49 -8.15
C GLY A 806 -47.45 -2.50 -6.99
N ASN A 807 -46.28 -1.90 -6.73
CA ASN A 807 -46.11 -0.73 -5.86
C ASN A 807 -45.16 0.26 -6.55
N ILE A 808 -45.36 1.56 -6.37
CA ILE A 808 -44.53 2.63 -6.92
C ILE A 808 -43.78 3.31 -5.78
N ALA A 809 -42.44 3.37 -5.82
CA ALA A 809 -41.71 4.09 -4.78
C ALA A 809 -42.10 5.60 -4.78
N PRO A 810 -42.32 6.20 -3.59
CA PRO A 810 -42.75 7.58 -3.50
C PRO A 810 -41.66 8.54 -3.98
N VAL A 811 -42.04 9.61 -4.68
CA VAL A 811 -41.14 10.68 -5.10
C VAL A 811 -41.10 11.74 -4.00
N VAL A 812 -39.93 11.92 -3.39
CA VAL A 812 -39.67 13.00 -2.44
C VAL A 812 -38.96 14.14 -3.16
N ALA A 813 -39.47 15.36 -3.02
CA ALA A 813 -38.84 16.56 -3.53
C ALA A 813 -38.65 17.59 -2.40
N ILE A 814 -37.50 18.25 -2.38
CA ILE A 814 -37.23 19.35 -1.46
C ILE A 814 -37.20 20.65 -2.27
N GLU A 815 -38.11 21.56 -1.93
CA GLU A 815 -38.14 22.91 -2.50
C GLU A 815 -37.53 23.90 -1.52
N ILE A 816 -36.50 24.61 -1.96
CA ILE A 816 -35.97 25.79 -1.28
C ILE A 816 -36.73 27.04 -1.73
N LYS A 817 -37.21 27.84 -0.77
CA LYS A 817 -37.85 29.14 -1.04
C LYS A 817 -36.79 30.24 -1.00
N GLY A 818 -36.53 30.85 -2.16
CA GLY A 818 -35.49 31.86 -2.35
C GLY A 818 -34.39 31.33 -3.26
N ASN A 819 -33.15 31.75 -3.00
CA ASN A 819 -32.00 31.33 -3.80
C ASN A 819 -31.69 29.82 -3.61
N LYS A 820 -31.57 29.10 -4.72
CA LYS A 820 -31.28 27.65 -4.75
C LYS A 820 -29.80 27.29 -4.84
N SER A 821 -28.92 28.27 -5.01
CA SER A 821 -27.46 28.08 -5.04
C SER A 821 -26.81 28.40 -3.72
N PHE A 822 -27.31 29.42 -3.02
CA PHE A 822 -26.64 30.03 -1.88
C PHE A 822 -27.53 30.15 -0.65
N TYR A 823 -26.95 29.86 0.50
CA TYR A 823 -27.43 30.43 1.76
C TYR A 823 -26.72 31.76 2.02
N PHE A 824 -27.44 32.70 2.62
CA PHE A 824 -26.89 33.99 3.02
C PHE A 824 -26.62 33.96 4.53
N PRO A 825 -25.37 34.14 5.00
CA PRO A 825 -25.03 34.10 6.42
C PRO A 825 -25.97 34.98 7.26
N GLY A 826 -26.51 34.42 8.34
CA GLY A 826 -27.46 35.10 9.23
C GLY A 826 -28.92 35.13 8.74
N LYS A 827 -29.22 34.70 7.51
CA LYS A 827 -30.58 34.52 6.99
C LYS A 827 -30.97 33.03 7.09
N GLN A 828 -32.15 32.75 7.65
CA GLN A 828 -32.67 31.39 7.67
C GLN A 828 -33.10 30.96 6.26
N VAL A 829 -32.93 29.67 5.96
CA VAL A 829 -33.37 29.05 4.71
C VAL A 829 -34.76 28.45 4.93
N ALA A 830 -35.74 28.90 4.15
CA ALA A 830 -37.08 28.34 4.16
C ALA A 830 -37.16 27.18 3.16
N TYR A 831 -37.73 26.05 3.58
CA TYR A 831 -37.90 24.87 2.73
C TYR A 831 -39.30 24.27 2.88
N SER A 832 -39.70 23.51 1.88
CA SER A 832 -40.85 22.61 1.91
C SER A 832 -40.51 21.31 1.22
N VAL A 833 -40.86 20.21 1.86
CA VAL A 833 -40.79 18.87 1.29
C VAL A 833 -42.16 18.54 0.72
N SER A 834 -42.19 18.12 -0.54
CA SER A 834 -43.37 17.51 -1.15
C SER A 834 -43.11 16.03 -1.36
N ILE A 835 -44.15 15.24 -1.13
CA ILE A 835 -44.18 13.81 -1.38
C ILE A 835 -45.27 13.61 -2.41
N SER A 836 -44.92 12.98 -3.53
CA SER A 836 -45.87 12.51 -4.52
C SER A 836 -45.74 11.01 -4.58
N ASP A 837 -46.87 10.33 -4.43
CA ASP A 837 -46.95 8.90 -4.60
C ASP A 837 -48.11 8.60 -5.55
N GLU A 838 -47.80 7.96 -6.67
CA GLU A 838 -48.75 7.77 -7.77
C GLU A 838 -49.85 6.76 -7.41
N ASP A 839 -49.55 5.75 -6.57
CA ASP A 839 -50.52 4.74 -6.13
C ASP A 839 -51.12 5.04 -4.75
N HIS A 840 -50.55 5.99 -4.01
CA HIS A 840 -51.11 6.53 -2.77
C HIS A 840 -51.37 8.05 -2.85
N PRO A 841 -52.48 8.50 -3.48
CA PRO A 841 -52.78 9.93 -3.64
C PRO A 841 -52.91 10.73 -2.34
N ASN A 842 -53.06 10.05 -1.20
CA ASN A 842 -53.12 10.63 0.14
C ASN A 842 -51.76 10.74 0.85
N ALA A 843 -50.65 10.26 0.26
CA ALA A 843 -49.31 10.29 0.87
C ALA A 843 -48.86 11.72 1.24
N ALA A 844 -49.32 12.73 0.50
CA ALA A 844 -49.08 14.14 0.82
C ALA A 844 -49.72 14.61 2.15
N ASN A 845 -50.70 13.86 2.68
CA ASN A 845 -51.44 14.20 3.90
C ASN A 845 -51.04 13.36 5.13
N ASP A 846 -50.35 12.23 4.94
CA ASP A 846 -49.81 11.39 6.01
C ASP A 846 -48.28 11.44 6.02
N LEU A 847 -47.74 12.35 6.82
CA LEU A 847 -46.31 12.62 6.94
C LEU A 847 -45.65 11.87 8.10
N SER A 848 -46.34 10.87 8.67
CA SER A 848 -45.89 10.17 9.88
C SER A 848 -44.56 9.42 9.71
N THR A 849 -44.20 9.07 8.47
CA THR A 849 -42.97 8.36 8.08
C THR A 849 -41.94 9.27 7.40
N LEU A 850 -42.22 10.57 7.30
CA LEU A 850 -41.28 11.55 6.76
C LEU A 850 -40.16 11.85 7.76
N TYR A 851 -38.92 11.68 7.33
CA TYR A 851 -37.74 12.12 8.04
C TYR A 851 -37.06 13.27 7.29
N VAL A 852 -36.74 14.35 7.97
CA VAL A 852 -36.05 15.53 7.43
C VAL A 852 -34.88 15.89 8.33
N SER A 853 -33.72 16.13 7.77
CA SER A 853 -32.53 16.55 8.51
C SER A 853 -31.77 17.65 7.77
N ALA A 854 -31.14 18.55 8.53
CA ALA A 854 -30.27 19.59 7.99
C ALA A 854 -28.89 19.51 8.65
N ASP A 855 -27.85 19.63 7.84
CA ASP A 855 -26.47 19.54 8.26
C ASP A 855 -25.62 20.66 7.62
N TYR A 856 -24.44 20.90 8.18
CA TYR A 856 -23.47 21.88 7.68
C TYR A 856 -22.10 21.22 7.52
N ARG A 857 -21.63 21.13 6.28
CA ARG A 857 -20.43 20.42 5.85
C ARG A 857 -19.43 21.37 5.20
N GLU A 858 -18.14 21.08 5.32
CA GLU A 858 -17.07 21.79 4.60
C GLU A 858 -16.43 20.84 3.58
N GLY A 859 -16.15 21.32 2.36
CA GLY A 859 -15.43 20.54 1.35
C GLY A 859 -16.25 19.45 0.65
N VAL A 860 -17.55 19.67 0.42
CA VAL A 860 -18.42 18.74 -0.32
C VAL A 860 -17.95 18.61 -1.77
N ASP A 861 -17.61 17.39 -2.21
CA ASP A 861 -17.38 17.08 -3.63
C ASP A 861 -18.73 17.05 -4.37
N MET A 862 -18.88 17.92 -5.38
CA MET A 862 -20.13 18.03 -6.14
C MET A 862 -20.34 16.86 -7.11
N ALA A 863 -19.30 16.08 -7.45
CA ALA A 863 -19.46 14.85 -8.24
C ALA A 863 -20.05 13.70 -7.43
N GLU A 864 -19.77 13.65 -6.12
CA GLU A 864 -20.40 12.70 -5.19
C GLU A 864 -21.84 13.09 -4.83
N ALA A 865 -22.19 14.38 -4.95
CA ALA A 865 -23.53 14.90 -4.62
C ALA A 865 -24.63 14.53 -5.63
N ASP A 866 -24.28 14.21 -6.88
CA ASP A 866 -25.24 13.75 -7.90
C ASP A 866 -25.69 12.29 -7.71
N LEU A 867 -25.05 11.53 -6.82
CA LEU A 867 -25.40 10.14 -6.47
C LEU A 867 -26.42 10.10 -5.31
N GLY A 868 -27.63 10.63 -5.56
CA GLY A 868 -28.72 10.78 -4.58
C GLY A 868 -29.32 9.51 -3.96
N HIS A 869 -28.66 8.35 -4.01
CA HIS A 869 -29.23 7.07 -3.55
C HIS A 869 -28.41 6.24 -2.54
N LYS A 870 -27.24 6.68 -2.06
CA LYS A 870 -26.53 5.95 -0.97
C LYS A 870 -25.67 6.88 -0.09
N VAL A 871 -26.27 7.72 0.73
CA VAL A 871 -25.51 8.43 1.78
C VAL A 871 -25.56 7.63 3.09
N MET A 872 -24.51 6.85 3.34
CA MET A 872 -24.21 6.27 4.65
C MET A 872 -23.89 7.40 5.62
N THR A 873 -24.35 7.33 6.87
CA THR A 873 -24.01 8.34 7.90
C THR A 873 -22.53 8.26 8.28
N ASP A 874 -21.92 9.36 8.77
CA ASP A 874 -20.51 9.39 9.23
C ASP A 874 -20.22 8.31 10.29
N ALA A 875 -21.22 7.94 11.11
CA ALA A 875 -21.11 6.86 12.08
C ALA A 875 -20.95 5.48 11.42
N MET A 876 -21.54 5.25 10.24
CA MET A 876 -21.40 4.00 9.50
C MET A 876 -20.07 3.92 8.76
N VAL A 877 -19.57 5.05 8.24
CA VAL A 877 -18.22 5.17 7.69
C VAL A 877 -17.18 4.95 8.81
N GLY A 878 -17.35 5.59 9.96
CA GLY A 878 -16.49 5.42 11.12
C GLY A 878 -16.47 3.99 11.67
N LYS A 879 -17.62 3.32 11.72
CA LYS A 879 -17.72 1.91 12.13
C LYS A 879 -17.00 0.98 11.15
N SER A 880 -17.15 1.24 9.85
CA SER A 880 -16.42 0.52 8.80
C SER A 880 -14.90 0.70 8.97
N LEU A 881 -14.44 1.94 9.17
CA LEU A 881 -13.03 2.27 9.39
C LEU A 881 -12.45 1.61 10.64
N VAL A 882 -13.16 1.61 11.77
CA VAL A 882 -12.72 0.89 12.98
C VAL A 882 -12.55 -0.62 12.72
N SER A 883 -13.37 -1.19 11.83
CA SER A 883 -13.37 -2.62 11.50
C SER A 883 -12.34 -3.00 10.42
N SER A 884 -11.92 -2.04 9.60
CA SER A 884 -10.96 -2.23 8.50
C SER A 884 -9.52 -1.84 8.87
N LEU A 885 -9.33 -0.90 9.79
CA LEU A 885 -8.00 -0.44 10.22
C LEU A 885 -7.38 -1.34 11.29
N THR A 886 -6.06 -1.24 11.48
CA THR A 886 -5.29 -1.95 12.52
C THR A 886 -5.68 -1.57 13.96
N CYS A 887 -6.57 -0.60 14.13
CA CYS A 887 -7.05 -0.14 15.43
C CYS A 887 -7.71 -1.28 16.25
N LYS A 888 -8.44 -2.19 15.58
CA LYS A 888 -9.12 -3.32 16.24
C LYS A 888 -8.17 -4.34 16.89
N THR A 889 -6.92 -4.39 16.44
CA THR A 889 -5.90 -5.28 17.01
C THR A 889 -5.55 -4.86 18.44
N CYS A 890 -5.57 -3.55 18.72
CA CYS A 890 -5.21 -3.01 20.03
C CYS A 890 -6.40 -2.55 20.88
N HIS A 891 -7.57 -2.29 20.27
CA HIS A 891 -8.77 -1.79 20.92
C HIS A 891 -9.99 -2.67 20.60
N LYS A 892 -10.91 -2.82 21.56
CA LYS A 892 -12.23 -3.42 21.32
C LYS A 892 -13.34 -2.42 21.66
N GLU A 893 -14.56 -2.67 21.19
CA GLU A 893 -15.68 -1.76 21.41
C GLU A 893 -16.02 -1.62 22.91
N ALA A 894 -16.24 -2.74 23.59
CA ALA A 894 -16.72 -2.79 24.98
C ALA A 894 -15.70 -3.33 26.00
N GLU A 895 -14.64 -4.00 25.56
CA GLU A 895 -13.67 -4.68 26.43
C GLU A 895 -12.27 -4.08 26.31
N LYS A 896 -11.50 -4.17 27.40
CA LYS A 896 -10.09 -3.79 27.38
C LYS A 896 -9.26 -4.85 26.66
N SER A 897 -8.35 -4.44 25.79
CA SER A 897 -7.32 -5.27 25.15
C SER A 897 -5.95 -4.82 25.66
N ILE A 898 -4.92 -4.72 24.80
CA ILE A 898 -3.67 -4.02 25.17
C ILE A 898 -3.90 -2.50 25.33
N GLY A 899 -4.86 -1.93 24.58
CA GLY A 899 -5.39 -0.57 24.74
C GLY A 899 -6.77 -0.51 25.43
N PRO A 900 -7.27 0.69 25.78
CA PRO A 900 -8.60 0.88 26.38
C PRO A 900 -9.74 0.53 25.42
N ALA A 901 -10.93 0.23 25.95
CA ALA A 901 -12.11 0.00 25.12
C ALA A 901 -12.61 1.31 24.45
N TYR A 902 -13.21 1.24 23.27
CA TYR A 902 -13.77 2.45 22.61
C TYR A 902 -14.84 3.12 23.46
N THR A 903 -15.65 2.34 24.18
CA THR A 903 -16.61 2.87 25.16
C THR A 903 -15.95 3.60 26.34
N GLU A 904 -14.74 3.22 26.76
CA GLU A 904 -13.98 3.98 27.78
C GLU A 904 -13.43 5.28 27.23
N VAL A 905 -13.01 5.28 25.95
CA VAL A 905 -12.60 6.49 25.24
C VAL A 905 -13.80 7.44 25.08
N ALA A 906 -14.95 6.92 24.65
CA ALA A 906 -16.21 7.68 24.49
C ALA A 906 -16.67 8.32 25.80
N LYS A 907 -16.50 7.64 26.94
CA LYS A 907 -16.82 8.20 28.27
C LYS A 907 -15.85 9.28 28.73
N LYS A 908 -14.59 9.25 28.29
CA LYS A 908 -13.54 10.18 28.73
C LYS A 908 -13.52 11.48 27.91
N TYR A 909 -13.90 11.40 26.63
CA TYR A 909 -13.78 12.49 25.66
C TYR A 909 -15.14 12.88 25.07
N SER A 910 -15.22 14.06 24.45
CA SER A 910 -16.43 14.58 23.80
C SER A 910 -16.07 15.31 22.50
N ASP A 911 -17.07 15.83 21.77
CA ASP A 911 -16.86 16.51 20.48
C ASP A 911 -15.81 17.64 20.53
N LYS A 912 -15.63 18.30 21.68
CA LYS A 912 -14.61 19.35 21.87
C LYS A 912 -13.16 18.83 21.81
N ASP A 913 -12.96 17.53 22.03
CA ASP A 913 -11.66 16.89 22.13
C ASP A 913 -11.21 16.29 20.78
N ILE A 914 -12.02 16.41 19.73
CA ILE A 914 -11.72 15.90 18.38
C ILE A 914 -10.34 16.35 17.86
N PRO A 915 -9.90 17.63 17.97
CA PRO A 915 -8.56 18.02 17.51
C PRO A 915 -7.42 17.29 18.25
N TYR A 916 -7.60 17.05 19.55
CA TYR A 916 -6.64 16.29 20.35
C TYR A 916 -6.62 14.82 19.93
N LEU A 917 -7.79 14.19 19.78
CA LEU A 917 -7.91 12.80 19.35
C LEU A 917 -7.36 12.60 17.93
N THR A 918 -7.61 13.52 17.01
CA THR A 918 -7.07 13.52 15.64
C THR A 918 -5.55 13.50 15.68
N THR A 919 -4.94 14.44 16.43
CA THR A 919 -3.48 14.49 16.61
C THR A 919 -2.95 13.22 17.25
N LYS A 920 -3.66 12.68 18.26
CA LYS A 920 -3.24 11.48 18.99
C LYS A 920 -3.30 10.23 18.11
N ILE A 921 -4.31 10.10 17.24
CA ILE A 921 -4.46 8.95 16.33
C ILE A 921 -3.45 9.03 15.18
N MET A 922 -3.26 10.22 14.59
CA MET A 922 -2.27 10.43 13.53
C MET A 922 -0.86 10.14 14.03
N ASN A 923 -0.47 10.74 15.16
CA ASN A 923 0.90 10.66 15.64
C ASN A 923 1.14 9.46 16.56
N GLY A 924 0.08 8.77 17.00
CA GLY A 924 0.12 7.78 18.07
C GLY A 924 0.55 8.36 19.43
N GLY A 925 0.82 7.47 20.39
CA GLY A 925 1.47 7.82 21.66
C GLY A 925 0.97 7.03 22.86
N GLY A 926 1.68 7.13 23.98
CA GLY A 926 1.38 6.43 25.24
C GLY A 926 1.06 7.38 26.40
N GLY A 927 0.98 6.83 27.62
CA GLY A 927 0.94 7.57 28.90
C GLY A 927 -0.44 8.00 29.40
N VAL A 928 -1.47 7.99 28.54
CA VAL A 928 -2.84 8.43 28.91
C VAL A 928 -3.64 7.31 29.57
N TRP A 929 -3.38 6.06 29.19
CA TRP A 929 -4.09 4.85 29.61
C TRP A 929 -3.15 3.74 30.11
N GLY A 930 -1.87 4.05 30.31
CA GLY A 930 -0.80 3.10 30.65
C GLY A 930 0.48 3.36 29.86
N GLU A 931 1.46 2.48 30.03
CA GLU A 931 2.76 2.56 29.33
C GLU A 931 2.71 2.03 27.90
N THR A 932 1.71 1.21 27.55
CA THR A 932 1.47 0.75 26.18
C THR A 932 1.25 1.94 25.24
N VAL A 933 2.03 1.98 24.17
CA VAL A 933 2.02 3.07 23.20
C VAL A 933 1.10 2.69 22.03
N MET A 934 0.15 3.57 21.67
CA MET A 934 -0.72 3.38 20.49
C MET A 934 0.04 3.75 19.20
N PRO A 935 0.14 2.88 18.18
CA PRO A 935 0.80 3.19 16.89
C PRO A 935 0.26 4.46 16.21
N ALA A 936 1.09 5.09 15.39
CA ALA A 936 0.71 6.24 14.57
C ALA A 936 -0.10 5.79 13.34
N ASN A 937 -1.08 6.60 12.92
CA ASN A 937 -1.84 6.40 11.68
C ASN A 937 -1.76 7.66 10.80
N PRO A 938 -0.57 8.02 10.29
CA PRO A 938 -0.37 9.27 9.56
C PRO A 938 -1.07 9.29 8.19
N ASN A 939 -1.42 8.13 7.66
CA ASN A 939 -2.01 7.98 6.32
C ASN A 939 -3.54 8.21 6.31
N LEU A 940 -4.18 8.31 7.46
CA LEU A 940 -5.62 8.59 7.52
C LEU A 940 -5.89 10.06 7.18
N LYS A 941 -6.81 10.29 6.24
CA LYS A 941 -7.24 11.63 5.86
C LYS A 941 -8.07 12.25 7.00
N GLY A 942 -8.09 13.58 7.06
CA GLY A 942 -8.85 14.32 8.10
C GLY A 942 -10.34 13.95 8.16
N SER A 943 -10.96 13.64 7.02
CA SER A 943 -12.35 13.16 6.93
C SER A 943 -12.55 11.76 7.53
N GLU A 944 -11.63 10.83 7.28
CA GLU A 944 -11.64 9.46 7.82
C GLU A 944 -11.41 9.47 9.34
N LEU A 945 -10.48 10.30 9.82
CA LEU A 945 -10.23 10.49 11.25
C LEU A 945 -11.46 11.04 11.97
N ASN A 946 -12.12 12.04 11.38
CA ASN A 946 -13.34 12.60 11.94
C ASN A 946 -14.46 11.55 11.99
N ALA A 947 -14.71 10.80 10.90
CA ALA A 947 -15.71 9.75 10.88
C ALA A 947 -15.44 8.67 11.96
N LEU A 948 -14.18 8.24 12.09
CA LEU A 948 -13.74 7.28 13.10
C LEU A 948 -13.96 7.81 14.52
N ILE A 949 -13.55 9.04 14.82
CA ILE A 949 -13.72 9.65 16.14
C ILE A 949 -15.21 9.85 16.45
N SER A 950 -16.00 10.33 15.49
CA SER A 950 -17.44 10.52 15.65
C SER A 950 -18.17 9.21 15.92
N TYR A 951 -17.80 8.11 15.26
CA TYR A 951 -18.32 6.78 15.62
C TYR A 951 -17.95 6.39 17.05
N ILE A 952 -16.68 6.51 17.45
CA ILE A 952 -16.24 6.18 18.82
C ILE A 952 -17.03 6.99 19.86
N LEU A 953 -17.16 8.30 19.67
CA LEU A 953 -17.90 9.18 20.59
C LEU A 953 -19.40 8.87 20.61
N SER A 954 -19.97 8.36 19.50
CA SER A 954 -21.39 7.97 19.45
C SER A 954 -21.75 6.79 20.35
N LEU A 955 -20.76 5.98 20.77
CA LEU A 955 -20.96 4.81 21.61
C LEU A 955 -21.40 5.14 23.06
N ASP A 956 -21.43 6.43 23.44
CA ASP A 956 -21.95 6.90 24.73
C ASP A 956 -23.49 7.14 24.73
N GLY A 957 -24.17 6.91 23.60
CA GLY A 957 -25.64 6.80 23.54
C GLY A 957 -26.45 8.11 23.56
N ALA A 958 -25.82 9.28 23.50
CA ALA A 958 -26.48 10.58 23.69
C ALA A 958 -26.94 11.31 22.40
N ALA A 959 -26.90 10.70 21.19
CA ALA A 959 -26.86 11.48 19.94
C ALA A 959 -27.85 11.11 18.80
N ALA A 960 -29.04 10.56 19.03
CA ALA A 960 -30.07 10.50 17.98
C ALA A 960 -30.86 11.82 17.91
N LYS A 961 -30.55 12.70 16.94
CA LYS A 961 -31.27 13.98 16.75
C LYS A 961 -32.70 13.75 16.20
N PRO A 962 -33.74 14.47 16.67
CA PRO A 962 -35.10 14.40 16.12
C PRO A 962 -35.20 14.90 14.68
N SER A 963 -36.15 14.36 13.90
CA SER A 963 -36.50 14.83 12.56
C SER A 963 -37.04 16.27 12.58
N LEU A 964 -36.69 17.07 11.56
CA LEU A 964 -37.32 18.36 11.28
C LEU A 964 -38.72 18.17 10.68
N SER A 965 -39.53 19.24 10.68
CA SER A 965 -40.88 19.26 10.08
C SER A 965 -40.83 19.31 8.55
N ALA A 966 -41.90 18.86 7.87
CA ALA A 966 -41.98 18.85 6.40
C ALA A 966 -41.82 20.22 5.73
N SER A 967 -42.10 21.30 6.45
CA SER A 967 -41.73 22.65 6.04
C SER A 967 -41.27 23.44 7.25
N GLY A 968 -40.40 24.42 7.03
CA GLY A 968 -39.88 25.22 8.11
C GLY A 968 -38.77 26.16 7.66
N MET A 969 -38.13 26.78 8.65
CA MET A 969 -36.95 27.61 8.49
C MET A 969 -35.80 26.97 9.24
N VAL A 970 -34.64 26.87 8.60
CA VAL A 970 -33.46 26.26 9.18
C VAL A 970 -32.28 27.23 9.14
N ASN A 971 -31.46 27.19 10.19
CA ASN A 971 -30.20 27.92 10.20
C ASN A 971 -29.19 27.15 9.33
N PRO A 972 -28.74 27.69 8.20
CA PRO A 972 -27.87 26.96 7.27
C PRO A 972 -26.57 26.49 7.89
N THR A 973 -26.02 27.20 8.88
CA THR A 973 -24.76 26.80 9.53
C THR A 973 -24.95 25.83 10.69
N GLN A 974 -26.19 25.47 11.05
CA GLN A 974 -26.50 24.62 12.21
C GLN A 974 -25.82 25.07 13.51
N GLY A 975 -25.57 26.38 13.67
CA GLY A 975 -24.89 26.95 14.84
C GLY A 975 -23.36 26.98 14.77
N LYS A 976 -22.75 26.45 13.69
CA LYS A 976 -21.31 26.59 13.38
C LYS A 976 -21.01 27.96 12.75
N ALA A 977 -19.73 28.34 12.71
CA ALA A 977 -19.28 29.54 12.00
C ALA A 977 -19.40 29.33 10.47
N ALA A 978 -19.79 30.38 9.74
CA ALA A 978 -19.87 30.30 8.28
C ALA A 978 -18.47 30.27 7.67
N SER A 979 -18.20 29.24 6.86
CA SER A 979 -16.99 29.05 6.07
C SER A 979 -17.26 29.25 4.58
N VAL A 980 -16.27 29.73 3.82
CA VAL A 980 -16.35 29.94 2.36
C VAL A 980 -16.51 28.60 1.63
N ALA A 981 -15.94 27.51 2.17
CA ALA A 981 -16.10 26.14 1.66
C ALA A 981 -17.29 25.39 2.29
N GLY A 982 -18.11 26.10 3.08
CA GLY A 982 -19.22 25.50 3.80
C GLY A 982 -20.49 25.39 2.96
N ALA A 983 -21.18 24.26 3.09
CA ALA A 983 -22.44 23.96 2.44
C ALA A 983 -23.49 23.52 3.48
N MET A 984 -24.69 24.04 3.36
CA MET A 984 -25.87 23.49 4.01
C MET A 984 -26.36 22.29 3.21
N VAL A 985 -26.61 21.16 3.86
CA VAL A 985 -27.21 19.97 3.28
C VAL A 985 -28.57 19.74 3.92
N LEU A 986 -29.63 19.66 3.12
CA LEU A 986 -30.97 19.32 3.60
C LEU A 986 -31.40 18.01 2.94
N THR A 987 -31.73 17.01 3.75
CA THR A 987 -32.11 15.67 3.28
C THR A 987 -33.50 15.32 3.80
N ALA A 988 -34.32 14.71 2.94
CA ALA A 988 -35.66 14.24 3.27
C ALA A 988 -35.88 12.82 2.74
N SER A 989 -36.56 11.97 3.51
CA SER A 989 -36.95 10.62 3.10
C SER A 989 -38.35 10.28 3.58
N TYR A 990 -39.14 9.61 2.76
CA TYR A 990 -40.51 9.20 3.06
C TYR A 990 -40.69 7.72 2.74
N THR A 991 -41.47 7.01 3.55
CA THR A 991 -41.83 5.60 3.31
C THR A 991 -43.35 5.51 3.18
N ASP A 992 -43.83 4.91 2.11
CA ASP A 992 -45.26 4.68 1.87
C ASP A 992 -45.84 3.64 2.87
N GLN A 993 -47.10 3.25 2.70
CA GLN A 993 -47.76 2.24 3.55
C GLN A 993 -47.76 0.83 2.93
N GLY A 994 -47.20 0.66 1.73
CA GLY A 994 -47.28 -0.55 0.91
C GLY A 994 -48.64 -0.79 0.27
N GLY A 995 -48.71 -1.76 -0.66
CA GLY A 995 -49.93 -2.18 -1.36
C GLY A 995 -50.51 -3.50 -0.85
N GLU A 996 -51.69 -3.91 -1.36
CA GLU A 996 -52.29 -5.21 -1.02
C GLU A 996 -51.40 -6.37 -1.52
N GLY A 997 -50.61 -6.95 -0.61
CA GLY A 997 -49.70 -8.06 -0.90
C GLY A 997 -48.26 -7.68 -1.27
N ILE A 998 -47.86 -6.43 -1.09
CA ILE A 998 -46.48 -5.95 -1.37
C ILE A 998 -46.02 -4.92 -0.32
N LYS A 999 -44.77 -5.01 0.13
CA LYS A 999 -44.27 -4.20 1.26
C LYS A 999 -44.11 -2.70 0.94
N PRO A 1000 -44.00 -1.85 1.98
CA PRO A 1000 -43.76 -0.43 1.79
C PRO A 1000 -42.43 -0.10 1.11
N LEU A 1001 -42.41 0.96 0.29
CA LEU A 1001 -41.22 1.49 -0.38
C LEU A 1001 -40.87 2.89 0.12
N SER A 1002 -39.59 3.26 0.03
CA SER A 1002 -39.09 4.57 0.48
C SER A 1002 -38.47 5.35 -0.67
N GLY A 1003 -38.71 6.67 -0.68
CA GLY A 1003 -38.04 7.64 -1.54
C GLY A 1003 -37.23 8.64 -0.72
N SER A 1004 -36.20 9.24 -1.32
CA SER A 1004 -35.36 10.26 -0.67
C SER A 1004 -34.87 11.32 -1.64
N SER A 1005 -34.57 12.50 -1.11
CA SER A 1005 -33.99 13.63 -1.85
C SER A 1005 -33.04 14.44 -0.95
N SER A 1006 -32.03 15.05 -1.54
CA SER A 1006 -31.11 15.97 -0.86
C SER A 1006 -30.89 17.22 -1.70
N VAL A 1007 -30.83 18.39 -1.05
CA VAL A 1007 -30.49 19.67 -1.69
C VAL A 1007 -29.37 20.36 -0.92
N TYR A 1008 -28.54 21.08 -1.67
CA TYR A 1008 -27.34 21.73 -1.15
C TYR A 1008 -27.39 23.24 -1.42
N LEU A 1009 -27.03 24.04 -0.44
CA LEU A 1009 -26.84 25.48 -0.59
C LEU A 1009 -25.42 25.84 -0.16
N MET A 1010 -24.69 26.51 -1.05
CA MET A 1010 -23.32 26.95 -0.79
C MET A 1010 -23.30 28.29 -0.05
N ASN A 1011 -22.15 28.69 0.48
CA ASN A 1011 -21.96 30.05 0.96
C ASN A 1011 -22.11 31.05 -0.20
N ASN A 1012 -22.77 32.19 0.02
CA ASN A 1012 -22.89 33.26 -0.98
C ASN A 1012 -21.55 33.94 -1.31
N THR A 1013 -20.50 33.70 -0.53
CA THR A 1013 -19.10 33.99 -0.88
C THR A 1013 -18.46 32.72 -1.39
N VAL A 1014 -18.08 32.71 -2.66
CA VAL A 1014 -17.49 31.55 -3.33
C VAL A 1014 -15.98 31.71 -3.49
N ASP A 1015 -15.28 30.59 -3.34
CA ASP A 1015 -13.87 30.47 -3.72
C ASP A 1015 -13.77 30.43 -5.26
N LEU A 1016 -12.84 31.19 -5.82
CA LEU A 1016 -12.55 31.20 -7.27
C LEU A 1016 -11.90 29.89 -7.76
N ALA A 1017 -11.53 28.96 -6.86
CA ALA A 1017 -11.21 27.58 -7.22
C ALA A 1017 -12.32 26.91 -8.04
N ASN A 1018 -13.58 27.29 -7.78
CA ASN A 1018 -14.74 26.75 -8.47
C ASN A 1018 -15.00 27.41 -9.83
N ALA A 1019 -14.15 28.34 -10.25
CA ALA A 1019 -14.25 28.96 -11.56
C ALA A 1019 -13.83 27.97 -12.65
N VAL A 1020 -14.67 27.85 -13.68
CA VAL A 1020 -14.45 27.00 -14.85
C VAL A 1020 -14.40 27.86 -16.12
N ASP A 1021 -14.11 27.26 -17.27
CA ASP A 1021 -14.05 27.93 -18.57
C ASP A 1021 -13.15 29.19 -18.59
N LEU A 1022 -12.05 29.12 -17.84
CA LEU A 1022 -11.02 30.15 -17.75
C LEU A 1022 -10.41 30.36 -19.15
N LYS A 1023 -10.55 31.57 -19.69
CA LYS A 1023 -9.84 32.00 -20.91
C LYS A 1023 -9.00 33.22 -20.58
N ASP A 1024 -7.69 33.10 -20.83
CA ASP A 1024 -6.66 34.11 -20.60
C ASP A 1024 -6.45 34.52 -19.12
N TYR A 1025 -7.32 34.08 -18.20
CA TYR A 1025 -7.10 34.15 -16.76
C TYR A 1025 -6.08 33.10 -16.30
N SER A 1026 -5.26 33.44 -15.31
CA SER A 1026 -4.35 32.50 -14.65
C SER A 1026 -4.74 32.36 -13.17
N SER A 1027 -4.81 31.12 -12.67
CA SER A 1027 -5.10 30.83 -11.27
C SER A 1027 -3.83 30.68 -10.44
N MET A 1028 -3.83 31.18 -9.21
CA MET A 1028 -2.75 30.96 -8.24
C MET A 1028 -3.34 30.74 -6.84
N SER A 1029 -2.71 29.90 -6.03
CA SER A 1029 -3.08 29.72 -4.63
C SER A 1029 -2.10 30.46 -3.72
N TYR A 1030 -2.59 31.26 -2.78
CA TYR A 1030 -1.75 31.99 -1.83
C TYR A 1030 -2.45 32.13 -0.48
N GLY A 1031 -1.80 31.64 0.59
CA GLY A 1031 -2.34 31.72 1.96
C GLY A 1031 -3.67 30.99 2.16
N GLY A 1032 -3.94 29.93 1.39
CA GLY A 1032 -5.18 29.15 1.45
C GLY A 1032 -6.36 29.74 0.65
N MET A 1033 -6.15 30.80 -0.13
CA MET A 1033 -7.16 31.36 -1.04
C MET A 1033 -6.73 31.16 -2.49
N ASN A 1034 -7.69 30.84 -3.38
CA ASN A 1034 -7.43 30.79 -4.81
C ASN A 1034 -7.75 32.15 -5.45
N LEU A 1035 -6.77 32.66 -6.18
CA LEU A 1035 -6.78 33.98 -6.77
C LEU A 1035 -6.76 33.85 -8.30
N LEU A 1036 -7.49 34.72 -8.99
CA LEU A 1036 -7.47 34.80 -10.45
C LEU A 1036 -6.77 36.09 -10.89
N MET A 1037 -5.68 35.95 -11.64
CA MET A 1037 -5.02 37.08 -12.28
C MET A 1037 -5.82 37.54 -13.50
N VAL A 1038 -6.22 38.80 -13.49
CA VAL A 1038 -6.98 39.40 -14.60
C VAL A 1038 -6.04 39.66 -15.78
N PRO A 1039 -6.36 39.17 -17.00
CA PRO A 1039 -5.49 39.31 -18.15
C PRO A 1039 -5.34 40.77 -18.60
N LYS A 1040 -4.24 41.02 -19.33
CA LYS A 1040 -4.01 42.30 -20.04
C LYS A 1040 -4.93 42.47 -21.25
N THR A 1041 -5.43 41.36 -21.80
CA THR A 1041 -6.38 41.30 -22.91
C THR A 1041 -7.80 41.00 -22.41
N ALA A 1042 -8.77 40.92 -23.32
CA ALA A 1042 -10.10 40.48 -22.94
C ALA A 1042 -10.06 39.02 -22.45
N GLY A 1043 -10.56 38.77 -21.24
CA GLY A 1043 -10.59 37.44 -20.63
C GLY A 1043 -11.98 37.04 -20.17
N GLN A 1044 -12.15 35.76 -19.81
CA GLN A 1044 -13.40 35.28 -19.24
C GLN A 1044 -13.19 34.14 -18.22
N PHE A 1045 -14.17 33.94 -17.35
CA PHE A 1045 -14.35 32.73 -16.55
C PHE A 1045 -15.84 32.53 -16.23
N ALA A 1046 -16.21 31.36 -15.73
CA ALA A 1046 -17.59 31.01 -15.42
C ALA A 1046 -17.76 30.41 -14.03
N MET A 1047 -18.93 30.61 -13.44
CA MET A 1047 -19.43 29.88 -12.27
C MET A 1047 -20.67 29.09 -12.69
N LYS A 1048 -20.68 27.78 -12.44
CA LYS A 1048 -21.81 26.89 -12.78
C LYS A 1048 -22.87 26.90 -11.66
N ASN A 1049 -24.09 26.46 -12.01
CA ASN A 1049 -25.19 26.19 -11.07
C ASN A 1049 -25.60 27.42 -10.21
N ILE A 1050 -25.71 28.58 -10.83
CA ILE A 1050 -26.05 29.86 -10.18
C ILE A 1050 -27.50 30.25 -10.42
N ASP A 1051 -28.29 30.36 -9.36
CA ASP A 1051 -29.62 30.96 -9.32
C ASP A 1051 -29.48 32.46 -9.00
N LEU A 1052 -29.99 33.33 -9.88
CA LEU A 1052 -29.96 34.78 -9.68
C LEU A 1052 -31.12 35.31 -8.81
N THR A 1053 -32.01 34.44 -8.33
CA THR A 1053 -33.09 34.80 -7.40
C THR A 1053 -32.51 35.45 -6.14
N ASP A 1054 -33.13 36.55 -5.71
CA ASP A 1054 -32.68 37.38 -4.59
C ASP A 1054 -31.28 38.00 -4.71
N ILE A 1055 -30.54 37.85 -5.82
CA ILE A 1055 -29.22 38.49 -6.01
C ILE A 1055 -29.40 39.89 -6.61
N GLY A 1056 -28.90 40.91 -5.92
CA GLY A 1056 -28.95 42.31 -6.35
C GLY A 1056 -27.65 42.80 -6.98
N SER A 1057 -26.52 42.22 -6.59
CA SER A 1057 -25.22 42.54 -7.16
C SER A 1057 -24.21 41.42 -6.95
N VAL A 1058 -23.14 41.44 -7.74
CA VAL A 1058 -21.96 40.60 -7.55
C VAL A 1058 -20.81 41.50 -7.10
N MET A 1059 -20.21 41.18 -5.98
CA MET A 1059 -19.01 41.85 -5.47
C MET A 1059 -17.78 41.01 -5.81
N LEU A 1060 -16.85 41.60 -6.56
CA LEU A 1060 -15.52 41.06 -6.78
C LEU A 1060 -14.55 41.67 -5.76
N MET A 1061 -13.83 40.83 -5.04
CA MET A 1061 -12.75 41.27 -4.17
C MET A 1061 -11.50 41.46 -5.00
N THR A 1062 -11.05 42.70 -5.16
CA THR A 1062 -9.90 43.03 -6.03
C THR A 1062 -8.67 43.41 -5.22
N VAL A 1063 -7.52 42.93 -5.68
CA VAL A 1063 -6.19 43.12 -5.07
C VAL A 1063 -5.21 43.55 -6.15
N SER A 1064 -4.35 44.52 -5.84
CA SER A 1064 -3.25 44.93 -6.71
C SER A 1064 -2.01 45.32 -5.90
N ARG A 1065 -0.81 45.03 -6.41
CA ARG A 1065 0.46 45.38 -5.75
C ARG A 1065 0.96 46.78 -6.11
N GLU A 1066 0.48 47.32 -7.22
CA GLU A 1066 0.80 48.66 -7.72
C GLU A 1066 -0.49 49.40 -8.09
N PRO A 1067 -0.49 50.74 -8.12
CA PRO A 1067 -1.62 51.50 -8.63
C PRO A 1067 -1.94 51.10 -10.08
N MET A 1068 -3.21 50.79 -10.34
CA MET A 1068 -3.69 50.47 -11.68
C MET A 1068 -3.59 51.69 -12.58
N LYS A 1069 -3.14 51.43 -13.81
CA LYS A 1069 -2.91 52.47 -14.82
C LYS A 1069 -4.09 52.64 -15.78
N GLU A 1070 -4.98 51.66 -15.84
CA GLU A 1070 -6.16 51.65 -16.73
C GLU A 1070 -7.40 51.15 -15.98
N ASP A 1071 -8.57 51.67 -16.36
CA ASP A 1071 -9.85 51.17 -15.87
C ASP A 1071 -10.19 49.80 -16.50
N MET A 1072 -10.86 48.94 -15.74
CA MET A 1072 -11.35 47.63 -16.22
C MET A 1072 -12.87 47.65 -16.37
N ILE A 1073 -13.39 47.09 -17.46
CA ILE A 1073 -14.82 46.82 -17.66
C ILE A 1073 -15.05 45.35 -17.33
N PHE A 1074 -16.03 45.07 -16.48
CA PHE A 1074 -16.52 43.72 -16.21
C PHE A 1074 -17.98 43.61 -16.65
N GLU A 1075 -18.30 42.54 -17.38
CA GLU A 1075 -19.67 42.22 -17.78
C GLU A 1075 -20.04 40.83 -17.26
N LEU A 1076 -21.30 40.68 -16.83
CA LEU A 1076 -21.88 39.41 -16.37
C LEU A 1076 -22.83 38.89 -17.44
N HIS A 1077 -22.68 37.64 -17.87
CA HIS A 1077 -23.47 37.03 -18.94
C HIS A 1077 -24.03 35.67 -18.52
N LEU A 1078 -25.23 35.33 -18.99
CA LEU A 1078 -25.84 34.03 -18.76
C LEU A 1078 -25.45 33.02 -19.84
N ASP A 1079 -25.09 31.81 -19.40
CA ASP A 1079 -24.91 30.55 -20.14
C ASP A 1079 -23.85 30.52 -21.23
N SER A 1080 -23.36 31.68 -21.69
CA SER A 1080 -22.18 31.82 -22.54
C SER A 1080 -21.53 33.20 -22.33
N PRO A 1081 -20.24 33.38 -22.69
CA PRO A 1081 -19.55 34.68 -22.59
C PRO A 1081 -20.18 35.81 -23.41
N THR A 1082 -20.97 35.47 -24.43
CA THR A 1082 -21.70 36.41 -25.29
C THR A 1082 -23.21 36.32 -25.08
N GLY A 1083 -23.66 35.64 -24.03
CA GLY A 1083 -25.07 35.44 -23.73
C GLY A 1083 -25.74 36.72 -23.22
N THR A 1084 -26.97 36.59 -22.72
CA THR A 1084 -27.72 37.72 -22.17
C THR A 1084 -26.90 38.42 -21.09
N LYS A 1085 -26.59 39.70 -21.32
CA LYS A 1085 -25.87 40.52 -20.34
C LYS A 1085 -26.79 40.89 -19.19
N VAL A 1086 -26.37 40.55 -17.97
CA VAL A 1086 -27.14 40.70 -16.74
C VAL A 1086 -26.50 41.64 -15.72
N GLY A 1087 -25.31 42.15 -16.02
CA GLY A 1087 -24.64 43.16 -15.21
C GLY A 1087 -23.45 43.72 -15.97
N GLU A 1088 -23.13 44.98 -15.69
CA GLU A 1088 -21.93 45.65 -16.21
C GLU A 1088 -21.44 46.66 -15.18
N GLY A 1089 -20.12 46.77 -15.05
CA GLY A 1089 -19.51 47.80 -14.24
C GLY A 1089 -18.14 48.18 -14.78
N VAL A 1090 -17.72 49.41 -14.46
CA VAL A 1090 -16.35 49.89 -14.72
C VAL A 1090 -15.63 50.03 -13.38
N PHE A 1091 -14.56 49.27 -13.20
CA PHE A 1091 -13.66 49.38 -12.07
C PHE A 1091 -12.60 50.45 -12.34
N SER A 1092 -12.61 51.50 -11.52
CA SER A 1092 -11.52 52.47 -11.39
C SER A 1092 -10.94 52.40 -9.99
N GLN A 1093 -9.61 52.26 -9.85
CA GLN A 1093 -8.97 52.07 -8.55
C GLN A 1093 -9.24 53.26 -7.61
N GLY A 1094 -9.01 54.50 -8.04
CA GLY A 1094 -9.26 55.71 -7.25
C GLY A 1094 -8.42 55.76 -5.95
N GLN A 1095 -8.90 56.45 -4.90
CA GLN A 1095 -8.29 56.35 -3.56
C GLN A 1095 -8.62 54.99 -2.93
N VAL A 1096 -7.59 54.30 -2.47
CA VAL A 1096 -7.64 52.91 -1.97
C VAL A 1096 -6.98 52.80 -0.61
N THR A 1097 -7.45 51.85 0.19
CA THR A 1097 -6.84 51.48 1.47
C THR A 1097 -5.65 50.57 1.20
N ILE A 1098 -4.50 50.90 1.80
CA ILE A 1098 -3.31 50.06 1.77
C ILE A 1098 -3.38 49.14 3.00
N ASP A 1099 -3.34 47.84 2.80
CA ASP A 1099 -3.31 46.89 3.91
C ASP A 1099 -1.91 46.80 4.55
N GLU A 1100 -1.81 46.05 5.66
CA GLU A 1100 -0.55 45.87 6.40
C GLU A 1100 0.59 45.27 5.57
N ARG A 1101 0.27 44.70 4.39
CA ARG A 1101 1.21 44.07 3.46
C ARG A 1101 1.57 44.97 2.28
N GLY A 1102 1.10 46.22 2.28
CA GLY A 1102 1.38 47.18 1.22
C GLY A 1102 0.57 46.98 -0.06
N THR A 1103 -0.54 46.24 -0.02
CA THR A 1103 -1.39 45.99 -1.20
C THR A 1103 -2.62 46.90 -1.24
N TYR A 1104 -3.07 47.21 -2.46
CA TYR A 1104 -4.24 48.03 -2.71
C TYR A 1104 -5.47 47.14 -2.87
N ASN A 1105 -6.40 47.22 -1.92
CA ASN A 1105 -7.61 46.41 -1.89
C ASN A 1105 -8.86 47.27 -2.07
N LYS A 1106 -9.74 46.88 -3.00
CA LYS A 1106 -11.02 47.56 -3.23
C LYS A 1106 -12.10 46.57 -3.67
N PRO A 1107 -13.16 46.37 -2.87
CA PRO A 1107 -14.33 45.64 -3.33
C PRO A 1107 -14.97 46.34 -4.53
N PHE A 1108 -15.35 45.58 -5.55
CA PHE A 1108 -15.97 46.09 -6.76
C PHE A 1108 -17.35 45.46 -6.95
N VAL A 1109 -18.39 46.28 -6.91
CA VAL A 1109 -19.79 45.81 -6.97
C VAL A 1109 -20.35 46.05 -8.37
N ILE A 1110 -20.79 44.98 -9.00
CA ILE A 1110 -21.46 44.97 -10.29
C ILE A 1110 -22.97 44.76 -10.04
N PRO A 1111 -23.83 45.74 -10.32
CA PRO A 1111 -25.28 45.55 -10.15
C PRO A 1111 -25.79 44.49 -11.13
N VAL A 1112 -26.62 43.58 -10.62
CA VAL A 1112 -27.30 42.57 -11.44
C VAL A 1112 -28.67 43.13 -11.83
N THR A 1113 -28.89 43.32 -13.12
CA THR A 1113 -30.11 43.90 -13.70
C THR A 1113 -31.10 42.85 -14.21
N ALA A 1114 -30.74 41.57 -14.18
CA ALA A 1114 -31.62 40.48 -14.57
C ALA A 1114 -32.87 40.35 -13.68
N THR A 1115 -33.97 39.95 -14.32
CA THR A 1115 -35.16 39.45 -13.63
C THR A 1115 -34.92 37.97 -13.31
N ALA A 1116 -35.12 37.58 -12.05
CA ALA A 1116 -34.97 36.19 -11.63
C ALA A 1116 -36.02 35.32 -12.36
N ASP A 1117 -35.56 34.33 -13.12
CA ASP A 1117 -36.42 33.36 -13.81
C ASP A 1117 -36.55 32.03 -13.04
N GLY A 1118 -35.90 31.92 -11.88
CA GLY A 1118 -35.94 30.78 -10.96
C GLY A 1118 -35.16 29.56 -11.43
N LYS A 1119 -34.30 29.72 -12.45
CA LYS A 1119 -33.47 28.66 -13.05
C LYS A 1119 -32.01 28.76 -12.60
N MET A 1120 -31.31 27.63 -12.72
CA MET A 1120 -29.86 27.56 -12.55
C MET A 1120 -29.19 27.92 -13.88
N HIS A 1121 -28.21 28.82 -13.83
CA HIS A 1121 -27.45 29.26 -14.99
C HIS A 1121 -25.95 29.03 -14.80
N THR A 1122 -25.21 29.05 -15.91
CA THR A 1122 -23.76 29.30 -15.85
C THR A 1122 -23.53 30.79 -15.96
N LEU A 1123 -23.00 31.43 -14.92
CA LEU A 1123 -22.71 32.87 -14.92
C LEU A 1123 -21.28 33.11 -15.41
N TYR A 1124 -21.15 33.65 -16.62
CA TYR A 1124 -19.88 34.09 -17.18
C TYR A 1124 -19.55 35.50 -16.71
N VAL A 1125 -18.29 35.71 -16.32
CA VAL A 1125 -17.70 37.01 -16.05
C VAL A 1125 -16.68 37.28 -17.14
N THR A 1126 -16.90 38.34 -17.92
CA THR A 1126 -15.92 38.81 -18.91
C THR A 1126 -15.24 40.06 -18.39
N SER A 1127 -13.96 40.24 -18.75
CA SER A 1127 -13.21 41.44 -18.39
C SER A 1127 -12.41 41.97 -19.57
N LYS A 1128 -12.28 43.30 -19.66
CA LYS A 1128 -11.43 43.97 -20.65
C LYS A 1128 -10.98 45.35 -20.16
N THR A 1129 -9.82 45.80 -20.60
CA THR A 1129 -9.34 47.16 -20.34
C THR A 1129 -10.19 48.17 -21.11
N LYS A 1130 -10.57 49.30 -20.48
CA LYS A 1130 -11.45 50.31 -21.10
C LYS A 1130 -10.87 50.96 -22.35
N ASN A 1131 -9.56 51.20 -22.37
CA ASN A 1131 -8.86 51.88 -23.48
C ASN A 1131 -7.85 50.99 -24.23
N GLY A 1132 -7.73 49.70 -23.89
CA GLY A 1132 -6.76 48.78 -24.51
C GLY A 1132 -5.32 48.85 -23.99
N GLY A 1133 -5.06 49.57 -22.89
CA GLY A 1133 -3.73 49.68 -22.25
C GLY A 1133 -3.47 48.60 -21.20
N ASP A 1134 -2.24 48.49 -20.69
CA ASP A 1134 -1.85 47.52 -19.66
C ASP A 1134 -2.34 47.95 -18.26
N PRO A 1135 -3.25 47.20 -17.61
CA PRO A 1135 -3.79 47.56 -16.29
C PRO A 1135 -2.79 47.34 -15.15
N GLY A 1136 -1.67 46.63 -15.38
CA GLY A 1136 -0.74 46.19 -14.34
C GLY A 1136 -1.20 44.88 -13.67
N THR A 1137 -0.60 44.53 -12.53
CA THR A 1137 -0.98 43.33 -11.78
C THR A 1137 -2.31 43.56 -11.05
N PHE A 1138 -3.39 42.97 -11.58
CA PHE A 1138 -4.74 43.06 -11.03
C PHE A 1138 -5.30 41.67 -10.79
N ILE A 1139 -5.75 41.40 -9.56
CA ILE A 1139 -6.09 40.06 -9.08
C ILE A 1139 -7.51 40.09 -8.50
N LEU A 1140 -8.30 39.06 -8.81
CA LEU A 1140 -9.55 38.75 -8.11
C LEU A 1140 -9.23 37.74 -7.02
N ALA A 1141 -9.57 38.07 -5.77
CA ALA A 1141 -9.30 37.24 -4.59
C ALA A 1141 -10.55 36.54 -4.05
N GLY A 1142 -11.72 36.83 -4.61
CA GLY A 1142 -12.99 36.22 -4.20
C GLY A 1142 -14.17 36.86 -4.91
N MET A 1143 -15.30 36.16 -4.89
CA MET A 1143 -16.55 36.61 -5.48
C MET A 1143 -17.68 36.38 -4.49
N THR A 1144 -18.44 37.43 -4.19
CA THR A 1144 -19.58 37.37 -3.27
C THR A 1144 -20.84 37.79 -4.00
N PHE A 1145 -21.86 36.94 -3.95
CA PHE A 1145 -23.19 37.20 -4.44
C PHE A 1145 -24.00 37.92 -3.37
N MET A 1146 -24.32 39.19 -3.61
CA MET A 1146 -24.96 40.05 -2.62
C MET A 1146 -26.48 40.03 -2.83
N PRO A 1147 -27.27 39.85 -1.76
CA PRO A 1147 -28.72 39.84 -1.86
C PRO A 1147 -29.28 41.23 -2.24
N LYS A 1148 -30.49 41.27 -2.80
CA LYS A 1148 -31.27 42.47 -3.13
C LYS A 1148 -31.66 43.30 -1.91
#